data_AF-H9UHA4-F1
#
_entry.id   AF-H9UHA4-F1
#
_cell.length_a   1.000
_cell.length_b   1.000
_cell.length_c   1.000
_cell.angle_alpha   90.00
_cell.angle_beta   90.00
_cell.angle_gamma   90.00
#
_symmetry.space_group_name_H-M   'P 1'
#
loop_
_entity.id
_entity.type
_entity.pdbx_description
1 polymer ?
#
loop_
_entity_poly.entity_id
_entity_poly.type
_entity_poly.pdbx_seq_one_letter_code
_entity_poly.pdbx_strand_id
1 'polypeptide(L)'
;MSDITIPGVNNRYFSQEQIQDLVELEAAPIRRLERQIEEHEQVKRSWQDMSRNISALQGAARNLYGIDSPFRSRIAQSSNESILTATASRHAEEERTDVVVKQTAATDRFASDPLPGDYSVPEGTYTFTVGDREHSLRFRGGNLDNFVTSINRRMGDAVRARVVQDTPSTRRLVIESRQEGAENALGFDGDARQLALDLGIIEERLAVDRAIPLPDGRDELAVGAEDSRQIRVSPTAEENLRVSLEVRVTSRPEDSREVPETPSGPRLPDSDSVTLRDVTVRDSGLAVDLPDMEPPEPPPVVEDPDILFLRAGEREVRIPAPPETGEYETIDISLRDYLESGLDAIEIRNRNTLKDVSVRNVRVYDPETRGDFAPRNALSTARDSIVNVDGIDFTRGSNRIEDIIPGTTLNIRRASTEPVEVAVGPDRESVKDAIIEFVGYYNQLFTEALILSRGDEAIVDEIGYFTDEEREAAFERLGRLRGDSTVNRIVRSLQSATSQPFQTEREQHISLLAQIGISTSSAQDGGGGIDPSRMRGYLQINENTLDEALANDFTAVRQLFGWDTDGDGAINSGAAFEVDRLMRPYVQTGGIIATRTSTIDSSISRADRQIETYSERLENYEQRLRRDFARMEGAIQQMESNAERFQNMNPGQQR
;
A
#
# COMPACT_ATOMS: atom_id res chain seq x y z
N MET A 1 77.00 18.79 54.52
CA MET A 1 78.36 18.59 53.98
C MET A 1 78.36 17.14 53.52
N SER A 2 78.43 16.78 52.24
CA SER A 2 79.29 17.16 51.09
C SER A 2 78.72 16.32 49.92
N ASP A 3 78.75 16.67 48.64
CA ASP A 3 79.59 17.55 47.85
C ASP A 3 78.70 18.35 46.89
N ILE A 4 79.02 19.64 46.79
CA ILE A 4 78.61 20.47 45.66
C ILE A 4 79.46 20.02 44.48
N THR A 5 78.90 19.18 43.64
CA THR A 5 79.31 19.04 42.25
C THR A 5 78.39 19.96 41.45
N ILE A 6 78.89 21.13 41.07
CA ILE A 6 78.29 21.96 40.03
C ILE A 6 78.89 21.46 38.71
N PRO A 7 78.15 20.71 37.87
CA PRO A 7 78.62 20.34 36.55
C PRO A 7 78.31 21.51 35.63
N GLY A 8 79.28 22.40 35.50
CA GLY A 8 79.37 23.33 34.39
C GLY A 8 79.99 22.64 33.18
N VAL A 9 79.37 22.88 32.03
CA VAL A 9 80.05 23.25 30.78
C VAL A 9 80.86 22.15 30.09
N ASN A 10 80.18 21.38 29.24
CA ASN A 10 80.73 20.95 27.95
C ASN A 10 79.59 20.76 26.92
N ASN A 11 79.35 21.80 26.11
CA ASN A 11 79.10 21.62 24.67
C ASN A 11 79.38 22.98 24.02
N ARG A 12 80.63 23.18 23.59
CA ARG A 12 81.46 24.26 24.16
C ARG A 12 80.86 25.67 24.17
N TYR A 13 80.06 26.14 23.21
CA TYR A 13 79.33 27.41 23.36
C TYR A 13 77.99 27.38 22.62
N PHE A 14 76.89 27.29 23.39
CA PHE A 14 75.47 27.35 22.98
C PHE A 14 74.95 26.14 22.18
N SER A 15 74.08 25.33 22.80
CA SER A 15 73.41 24.22 22.11
C SER A 15 72.23 24.73 21.28
N GLN A 16 71.96 24.06 20.14
CA GLN A 16 70.73 24.31 19.37
C GLN A 16 69.46 24.19 20.24
N GLU A 17 69.51 23.35 21.27
CA GLU A 17 68.47 23.16 22.28
C GLU A 17 68.13 24.46 23.02
N GLN A 18 69.11 25.27 23.43
CA GLN A 18 68.85 26.56 24.12
C GLN A 18 68.15 27.58 23.22
N ILE A 19 68.47 27.58 21.92
CA ILE A 19 67.78 28.43 20.94
C ILE A 19 66.34 27.94 20.79
N GLN A 20 66.14 26.64 20.71
CA GLN A 20 64.83 26.01 20.57
C GLN A 20 63.94 26.30 21.79
N ASP A 21 64.45 26.22 23.01
CA ASP A 21 63.72 26.56 24.24
C ASP A 21 63.26 28.02 24.26
N LEU A 22 64.12 28.95 23.82
CA LEU A 22 63.79 30.38 23.74
C LEU A 22 62.76 30.67 22.65
N VAL A 23 62.85 29.99 21.51
CA VAL A 23 61.85 30.08 20.43
C VAL A 23 60.52 29.49 20.90
N GLU A 24 60.54 28.35 21.59
CA GLU A 24 59.33 27.72 22.12
C GLU A 24 58.62 28.63 23.14
N LEU A 25 59.37 29.31 24.01
CA LEU A 25 58.81 30.29 24.94
C LEU A 25 58.13 31.46 24.19
N GLU A 26 58.79 32.00 23.17
CA GLU A 26 58.26 33.11 22.34
C GLU A 26 57.05 32.67 21.50
N ALA A 27 56.89 31.36 21.22
CA ALA A 27 55.74 30.79 20.51
C ALA A 27 54.45 30.69 21.37
N ALA A 28 54.47 31.06 22.65
CA ALA A 28 53.31 30.99 23.54
C ALA A 28 52.03 31.71 23.02
N PRO A 29 52.10 32.88 22.35
CA PRO A 29 50.93 33.53 21.75
C PRO A 29 50.29 32.70 20.63
N ILE A 30 51.10 32.02 19.80
CA ILE A 30 50.63 31.15 18.72
C ILE A 30 49.87 29.97 19.31
N ARG A 31 50.49 29.24 20.26
CA ARG A 31 49.85 28.10 20.94
C ARG A 31 48.55 28.46 21.64
N ARG A 32 48.40 29.71 22.11
CA ARG A 32 47.12 30.19 22.65
C ARG A 32 46.07 30.40 21.57
N LEU A 33 46.44 30.97 20.42
CA LEU A 33 45.53 31.19 19.30
C LEU A 33 45.12 29.86 18.65
N GLU A 34 46.03 28.91 18.51
CA GLU A 34 45.74 27.55 18.02
C GLU A 34 44.67 26.88 18.89
N ARG A 35 44.84 26.90 20.22
CA ARG A 35 43.81 26.40 21.16
C ARG A 35 42.47 27.14 21.02
N GLN A 36 42.48 28.45 20.81
CA GLN A 36 41.26 29.23 20.58
C GLN A 36 40.55 28.81 19.28
N ILE A 37 41.31 28.52 18.21
CA ILE A 37 40.76 27.99 16.96
C ILE A 37 40.14 26.63 17.21
N GLU A 38 40.85 25.71 17.86
CA GLU A 38 40.33 24.37 18.19
C GLU A 38 39.01 24.45 19.00
N GLU A 39 38.96 25.30 20.04
CA GLU A 39 37.75 25.53 20.83
C GLU A 39 36.60 26.07 19.95
N HIS A 40 36.88 27.04 19.08
CA HIS A 40 35.90 27.60 18.15
C HIS A 40 35.39 26.57 17.14
N GLU A 41 36.27 25.73 16.60
CA GLU A 41 35.89 24.64 15.69
C GLU A 41 35.01 23.59 16.37
N GLN A 42 35.29 23.24 17.63
CA GLN A 42 34.46 22.32 18.41
C GLN A 42 33.07 22.92 18.69
N VAL A 43 33.02 24.20 19.08
CA VAL A 43 31.74 24.92 19.28
C VAL A 43 30.95 25.00 17.97
N LYS A 44 31.63 25.29 16.84
CA LYS A 44 31.00 25.30 15.50
C LYS A 44 30.41 23.94 15.16
N ARG A 45 31.15 22.86 15.39
CA ARG A 45 30.66 21.48 15.17
C ARG A 45 29.41 21.20 16.00
N SER A 46 29.41 21.52 17.29
CA SER A 46 28.22 21.37 18.16
C SER A 46 26.99 22.13 17.63
N TRP A 47 27.16 23.33 17.07
CA TRP A 47 26.06 24.07 16.43
C TRP A 47 25.59 23.41 15.12
N GLN A 48 26.51 22.90 14.31
CA GLN A 48 26.16 22.18 13.08
C GLN A 48 25.42 20.87 13.40
N ASP A 49 25.80 20.17 14.46
CA ASP A 49 25.16 18.93 14.91
C ASP A 49 23.74 19.23 15.42
N MET A 50 23.59 20.27 16.25
CA MET A 50 22.29 20.80 16.67
C MET A 50 21.41 21.14 15.46
N SER A 51 21.96 21.78 14.42
CA SER A 51 21.22 22.10 13.20
C SER A 51 20.70 20.86 12.48
N ARG A 52 21.49 19.78 12.42
CA ARG A 52 21.08 18.52 11.80
C ARG A 52 19.97 17.85 12.61
N ASN A 53 20.11 17.78 13.94
CA ASN A 53 19.11 17.21 14.83
C ASN A 53 17.79 18.00 14.79
N ILE A 54 17.84 19.33 14.77
CA ILE A 54 16.66 20.17 14.60
C ILE A 54 15.98 19.89 13.25
N SER A 55 16.75 19.83 12.16
CA SER A 55 16.19 19.59 10.83
C SER A 55 15.54 18.21 10.72
N ALA A 56 16.14 17.18 11.33
CA ALA A 56 15.57 15.83 11.41
C ALA A 56 14.25 15.82 12.20
N LEU A 57 14.21 16.45 13.38
CA LEU A 57 12.98 16.60 14.16
C LEU A 57 11.89 17.37 13.40
N GLN A 58 12.24 18.44 12.67
CA GLN A 58 11.29 19.16 11.83
C GLN A 58 10.76 18.29 10.67
N GLY A 59 11.58 17.39 10.14
CA GLY A 59 11.17 16.41 9.14
C GLY A 59 10.12 15.45 9.70
N ALA A 60 10.43 14.80 10.83
CA ALA A 60 9.52 13.88 11.50
C ALA A 60 8.23 14.57 11.97
N ALA A 61 8.34 15.80 12.49
CA ALA A 61 7.18 16.60 12.88
C ALA A 61 6.27 16.89 11.68
N ARG A 62 6.84 17.35 10.55
CA ARG A 62 6.07 17.59 9.32
C ARG A 62 5.47 16.31 8.73
N ASN A 63 6.11 15.15 8.94
CA ASN A 63 5.52 13.88 8.53
C ASN A 63 4.19 13.60 9.26
N LEU A 64 4.06 14.00 10.52
CA LEU A 64 2.83 13.75 11.29
C LEU A 64 1.65 14.62 10.87
N TYR A 65 1.86 15.87 10.42
CA TYR A 65 0.77 16.79 10.08
C TYR A 65 0.70 17.20 8.60
N GLY A 66 1.72 16.90 7.81
CA GLY A 66 1.85 17.30 6.41
C GLY A 66 0.94 16.53 5.45
N ILE A 67 1.08 16.83 4.15
CA ILE A 67 0.25 16.22 3.09
C ILE A 67 0.45 14.70 2.97
N ASP A 68 1.68 14.24 3.21
CA ASP A 68 2.06 12.83 3.11
C ASP A 68 1.76 12.03 4.39
N SER A 69 1.17 12.69 5.40
CA SER A 69 0.98 12.13 6.74
C SER A 69 0.35 10.74 6.73
N PRO A 70 0.87 9.80 7.54
CA PRO A 70 0.34 8.45 7.63
C PRO A 70 -1.08 8.42 8.21
N PHE A 71 -1.53 9.49 8.87
CA PHE A 71 -2.93 9.59 9.33
C PHE A 71 -3.96 9.59 8.19
N ARG A 72 -3.52 9.80 6.94
CA ARG A 72 -4.37 9.69 5.73
C ARG A 72 -4.14 8.37 4.98
N SER A 73 -3.25 7.52 5.45
CA SER A 73 -2.98 6.22 4.85
C SER A 73 -4.08 5.23 5.21
N ARG A 74 -4.45 4.41 4.23
CA ARG A 74 -5.41 3.32 4.38
C ARG A 74 -4.70 2.00 4.09
N ILE A 75 -5.13 0.95 4.77
CA ILE A 75 -4.70 -0.42 4.51
C ILE A 75 -5.93 -1.28 4.27
N ALA A 76 -5.81 -2.25 3.36
CA ALA A 76 -6.79 -3.31 3.17
C ALA A 76 -6.15 -4.63 3.59
N GLN A 77 -6.77 -5.31 4.55
CA GLN A 77 -6.31 -6.59 5.07
C GLN A 77 -7.24 -7.70 4.59
N SER A 78 -6.67 -8.83 4.21
CA SER A 78 -7.43 -10.03 3.82
C SER A 78 -7.31 -11.08 4.92
N SER A 79 -8.42 -11.70 5.30
CA SER A 79 -8.40 -12.83 6.23
C SER A 79 -7.70 -14.06 5.67
N ASN A 80 -7.53 -14.15 4.33
CA ASN A 80 -6.82 -15.24 3.67
C ASN A 80 -6.08 -14.78 2.38
N GLU A 81 -4.84 -14.34 2.57
CA GLU A 81 -3.96 -13.89 1.48
C GLU A 81 -3.56 -14.96 0.46
N SER A 82 -3.82 -16.25 0.73
CA SER A 82 -3.58 -17.31 -0.25
C SER A 82 -4.66 -17.38 -1.35
N ILE A 83 -5.83 -16.81 -1.08
CA ILE A 83 -6.98 -16.72 -2.00
C ILE A 83 -7.01 -15.35 -2.67
N LEU A 84 -6.87 -14.29 -1.88
CA LEU A 84 -7.07 -12.89 -2.30
C LEU A 84 -6.21 -11.97 -1.43
N THR A 85 -5.49 -11.02 -2.03
CA THR A 85 -4.90 -9.88 -1.30
C THR A 85 -5.56 -8.58 -1.72
N ALA A 86 -5.62 -7.60 -0.82
CA ALA A 86 -6.19 -6.30 -1.11
C ALA A 86 -5.18 -5.18 -0.82
N THR A 87 -5.30 -4.06 -1.53
CA THR A 87 -4.56 -2.82 -1.24
C THR A 87 -5.51 -1.64 -1.29
N ALA A 88 -5.36 -0.68 -0.37
CA ALA A 88 -6.23 0.49 -0.29
C ALA A 88 -5.50 1.76 -0.74
N SER A 89 -6.22 2.64 -1.42
CA SER A 89 -5.81 4.02 -1.67
C SER A 89 -6.16 4.93 -0.49
N ARG A 90 -5.57 6.13 -0.42
CA ARG A 90 -5.87 7.12 0.64
C ARG A 90 -7.34 7.58 0.68
N HIS A 91 -8.10 7.35 -0.39
CA HIS A 91 -9.52 7.70 -0.49
C HIS A 91 -10.44 6.51 -0.22
N ALA A 92 -9.88 5.33 0.09
CA ALA A 92 -10.70 4.17 0.41
C ALA A 92 -11.50 4.44 1.68
N GLU A 93 -12.77 4.05 1.64
CA GLU A 93 -13.67 4.12 2.79
C GLU A 93 -13.38 2.98 3.76
N GLU A 94 -13.70 3.20 5.04
CA GLU A 94 -13.52 2.17 6.06
C GLU A 94 -14.70 1.21 5.99
N GLU A 95 -14.43 -0.05 5.69
CA GLU A 95 -15.45 -1.06 5.40
C GLU A 95 -14.90 -2.47 5.67
N ARG A 96 -15.79 -3.41 5.97
CA ARG A 96 -15.51 -4.86 5.98
C ARG A 96 -16.48 -5.55 5.04
N THR A 97 -15.94 -6.32 4.13
CA THR A 97 -16.72 -6.95 3.06
C THR A 97 -16.29 -8.40 2.88
N ASP A 98 -17.25 -9.30 2.72
CA ASP A 98 -16.97 -10.70 2.41
C ASP A 98 -16.87 -10.91 0.90
N VAL A 99 -15.73 -11.47 0.47
CA VAL A 99 -15.47 -11.75 -0.94
C VAL A 99 -15.32 -13.26 -1.15
N VAL A 100 -16.16 -13.84 -2.00
CA VAL A 100 -16.02 -15.23 -2.45
C VAL A 100 -15.46 -15.26 -3.87
N VAL A 101 -14.27 -15.82 -4.06
CA VAL A 101 -13.68 -15.99 -5.39
C VAL A 101 -14.22 -17.27 -6.03
N LYS A 102 -15.25 -17.17 -6.87
CA LYS A 102 -15.82 -18.33 -7.58
C LYS A 102 -14.88 -18.85 -8.68
N GLN A 103 -14.22 -17.94 -9.39
CA GLN A 103 -13.34 -18.27 -10.50
C GLN A 103 -12.23 -17.22 -10.66
N THR A 104 -11.03 -17.66 -11.04
CA THR A 104 -9.94 -16.76 -11.45
C THR A 104 -9.95 -16.55 -12.97
N ALA A 105 -9.54 -15.36 -13.40
CA ALA A 105 -9.27 -15.10 -14.80
C ALA A 105 -8.10 -15.99 -15.25
N ALA A 106 -8.12 -16.44 -16.50
CA ALA A 106 -7.06 -17.25 -17.08
C ALA A 106 -6.76 -16.80 -18.50
N THR A 107 -5.60 -17.24 -19.01
CA THR A 107 -5.08 -17.00 -20.36
C THR A 107 -5.21 -18.27 -21.21
N ASP A 108 -5.34 -18.12 -22.53
CA ASP A 108 -5.18 -19.26 -23.43
C ASP A 108 -3.74 -19.79 -23.42
N ARG A 109 -3.61 -21.11 -23.27
CA ARG A 109 -2.33 -21.81 -23.41
C ARG A 109 -2.55 -23.14 -24.11
N PHE A 110 -1.92 -23.29 -25.27
CA PHE A 110 -2.10 -24.46 -26.13
C PHE A 110 -0.76 -25.16 -26.38
N ALA A 111 -0.81 -26.48 -26.55
CA ALA A 111 0.34 -27.30 -26.87
C ALA A 111 0.16 -27.99 -28.23
N SER A 112 1.25 -28.18 -28.97
CA SER A 112 1.24 -29.04 -30.16
C SER A 112 1.18 -30.51 -29.77
N ASP A 113 0.84 -31.36 -30.74
CA ASP A 113 1.17 -32.78 -30.74
C ASP A 113 2.71 -32.97 -30.63
N PRO A 114 3.20 -34.17 -30.22
CA PRO A 114 4.62 -34.47 -30.16
C PRO A 114 5.31 -34.29 -31.52
N LEU A 115 6.34 -33.45 -31.56
CA LEU A 115 7.14 -33.16 -32.74
C LEU A 115 8.51 -33.84 -32.66
N PRO A 116 9.08 -34.30 -33.77
CA PRO A 116 10.42 -34.85 -33.79
C PRO A 116 11.46 -33.77 -33.47
N GLY A 117 12.59 -34.18 -32.89
CA GLY A 117 13.66 -33.26 -32.48
C GLY A 117 14.21 -32.36 -33.59
N ASP A 118 14.10 -32.77 -34.85
CA ASP A 118 14.55 -32.05 -36.05
C ASP A 118 13.43 -31.32 -36.80
N TYR A 119 12.24 -31.17 -36.20
CA TYR A 119 11.13 -30.44 -36.81
C TYR A 119 11.54 -29.02 -37.24
N SER A 120 11.21 -28.68 -38.49
CA SER A 120 11.46 -27.37 -39.08
C SER A 120 10.16 -26.65 -39.39
N VAL A 121 10.07 -25.41 -38.91
CA VAL A 121 8.96 -24.49 -39.19
C VAL A 121 9.16 -23.89 -40.60
N PRO A 122 8.13 -23.87 -41.48
CA PRO A 122 8.21 -23.29 -42.82
C PRO A 122 8.48 -21.78 -42.84
N GLU A 123 8.93 -21.25 -43.99
CA GLU A 123 8.91 -19.81 -44.24
C GLU A 123 7.46 -19.31 -44.35
N GLY A 124 7.16 -18.17 -43.73
CA GLY A 124 5.80 -17.62 -43.72
C GLY A 124 5.65 -16.33 -42.91
N THR A 125 4.42 -15.81 -42.90
CA THR A 125 3.93 -14.74 -42.04
C THR A 125 2.94 -15.31 -41.03
N TYR A 126 3.43 -15.44 -39.80
CA TYR A 126 2.71 -16.04 -38.68
C TYR A 126 1.98 -14.94 -37.91
N THR A 127 0.65 -14.98 -37.94
CA THR A 127 -0.22 -13.96 -37.36
C THR A 127 -0.98 -14.55 -36.19
N PHE A 128 -0.89 -13.91 -35.03
CA PHE A 128 -1.66 -14.28 -33.85
C PHE A 128 -2.52 -13.10 -33.41
N THR A 129 -3.70 -13.39 -32.88
CA THR A 129 -4.56 -12.36 -32.27
C THR A 129 -4.67 -12.59 -30.78
N VAL A 130 -4.72 -11.51 -29.99
CA VAL A 130 -5.05 -11.54 -28.56
C VAL A 130 -6.18 -10.55 -28.36
N GLY A 131 -7.41 -11.07 -28.26
CA GLY A 131 -8.62 -10.29 -28.51
C GLY A 131 -8.61 -9.70 -29.92
N ASP A 132 -8.91 -8.41 -30.05
CA ASP A 132 -8.98 -7.73 -31.35
C ASP A 132 -7.59 -7.30 -31.91
N ARG A 133 -6.52 -7.51 -31.15
CA ARG A 133 -5.18 -7.05 -31.54
C ARG A 133 -4.40 -8.10 -32.30
N GLU A 134 -3.92 -7.73 -33.48
CA GLU A 134 -3.12 -8.58 -34.35
C GLU A 134 -1.60 -8.40 -34.11
N HIS A 135 -0.88 -9.53 -34.09
CA HIS A 135 0.57 -9.59 -33.95
C HIS A 135 1.18 -10.51 -35.01
N SER A 136 1.93 -9.92 -35.94
CA SER A 136 2.45 -10.61 -37.13
C SER A 136 3.98 -10.74 -37.13
N LEU A 137 4.49 -11.95 -37.43
CA LEU A 137 5.90 -12.29 -37.54
C LEU A 137 6.20 -12.89 -38.93
N ARG A 138 7.05 -12.22 -39.71
CA ARG A 138 7.65 -12.85 -40.89
C ARG A 138 8.86 -13.70 -40.49
N PHE A 139 8.78 -15.00 -40.71
CA PHE A 139 9.82 -15.98 -40.38
C PHE A 139 10.37 -16.62 -41.65
N ARG A 140 11.70 -16.73 -41.78
CA ARG A 140 12.38 -17.24 -42.99
C ARG A 140 12.44 -18.78 -43.08
N GLY A 141 11.76 -19.47 -42.18
CA GLY A 141 11.87 -20.91 -42.00
C GLY A 141 13.11 -21.32 -41.18
N GLY A 142 13.06 -22.53 -40.62
CA GLY A 142 14.15 -23.11 -39.85
C GLY A 142 13.68 -23.86 -38.61
N ASN A 143 14.59 -24.11 -37.68
CA ASN A 143 14.28 -24.92 -36.48
C ASN A 143 13.28 -24.22 -35.52
N LEU A 144 12.63 -25.03 -34.69
CA LEU A 144 11.61 -24.60 -33.74
C LEU A 144 12.13 -23.59 -32.70
N ASP A 145 13.37 -23.74 -32.24
CA ASP A 145 13.98 -22.86 -31.23
C ASP A 145 14.17 -21.42 -31.76
N ASN A 146 14.56 -21.27 -33.03
CA ASN A 146 14.67 -19.97 -33.69
C ASN A 146 13.30 -19.34 -33.91
N PHE A 147 12.29 -20.14 -34.23
CA PHE A 147 10.90 -19.67 -34.37
C PHE A 147 10.38 -19.11 -33.05
N VAL A 148 10.49 -19.89 -31.96
CA VAL A 148 10.12 -19.48 -30.60
C VAL A 148 10.87 -18.21 -30.16
N THR A 149 12.17 -18.14 -30.41
CA THR A 149 12.98 -16.95 -30.11
C THR A 149 12.48 -15.73 -30.88
N SER A 150 12.07 -15.90 -32.14
CA SER A 150 11.55 -14.82 -32.98
C SER A 150 10.19 -14.31 -32.50
N ILE A 151 9.29 -15.22 -32.07
CA ILE A 151 8.01 -14.86 -31.44
C ILE A 151 8.28 -14.04 -30.17
N ASN A 152 9.04 -14.60 -29.22
CA ASN A 152 9.27 -13.95 -27.93
C ASN A 152 9.96 -12.58 -28.06
N ARG A 153 10.83 -12.41 -29.07
CA ARG A 153 11.48 -11.13 -29.34
C ARG A 153 10.55 -10.09 -29.96
N ARG A 154 9.60 -10.50 -30.82
CA ARG A 154 8.77 -9.57 -31.60
C ARG A 154 7.43 -9.26 -30.95
N MET A 155 6.88 -10.19 -30.19
CA MET A 155 5.52 -10.12 -29.63
C MET A 155 5.42 -10.73 -28.22
N GLY A 156 6.54 -10.87 -27.50
CA GLY A 156 6.61 -11.52 -26.18
C GLY A 156 5.73 -10.91 -25.08
N ASP A 157 5.32 -9.65 -25.24
CA ASP A 157 4.41 -8.94 -24.32
C ASP A 157 2.94 -9.39 -24.48
N ALA A 158 2.58 -9.94 -25.64
CA ALA A 158 1.22 -10.39 -25.95
C ALA A 158 1.13 -11.92 -26.07
N VAL A 159 2.09 -12.54 -26.77
CA VAL A 159 2.14 -13.98 -27.03
C VAL A 159 3.53 -14.49 -26.70
N ARG A 160 3.60 -15.55 -25.90
CA ARG A 160 4.84 -16.26 -25.61
C ARG A 160 4.80 -17.65 -26.19
N ALA A 161 5.92 -18.07 -26.75
CA ALA A 161 6.13 -19.45 -27.17
C ALA A 161 7.27 -20.08 -26.37
N ARG A 162 7.23 -21.41 -26.20
CA ARG A 162 8.33 -22.20 -25.63
C ARG A 162 8.33 -23.61 -26.20
N VAL A 163 9.51 -24.23 -26.22
CA VAL A 163 9.66 -25.65 -26.54
C VAL A 163 9.79 -26.43 -25.23
N VAL A 164 8.99 -27.48 -25.07
CA VAL A 164 9.04 -28.40 -23.93
C VAL A 164 9.48 -29.76 -24.43
N GLN A 165 10.50 -30.35 -23.82
CA GLN A 165 10.91 -31.71 -24.16
C GLN A 165 9.93 -32.71 -23.53
N ASP A 166 9.36 -33.59 -24.37
CA ASP A 166 8.39 -34.62 -23.95
C ASP A 166 9.12 -35.95 -23.70
N THR A 167 9.99 -36.34 -24.65
CA THR A 167 10.88 -37.51 -24.54
C THR A 167 12.29 -37.18 -25.03
N PRO A 168 13.28 -38.10 -24.95
CA PRO A 168 14.59 -37.86 -25.55
C PRO A 168 14.57 -37.54 -27.04
N SER A 169 13.54 -37.97 -27.78
CA SER A 169 13.42 -37.79 -29.24
C SER A 169 12.29 -36.86 -29.68
N THR A 170 11.39 -36.46 -28.76
CA THR A 170 10.21 -35.63 -29.08
C THR A 170 10.10 -34.39 -28.22
N ARG A 171 9.54 -33.32 -28.80
CA ARG A 171 9.34 -32.01 -28.19
C ARG A 171 7.96 -31.47 -28.52
N ARG A 172 7.43 -30.55 -27.72
CA ARG A 172 6.16 -29.86 -27.96
C ARG A 172 6.36 -28.36 -28.01
N LEU A 173 5.68 -27.71 -28.94
CA LEU A 173 5.54 -26.26 -28.97
C LEU A 173 4.39 -25.88 -28.04
N VAL A 174 4.63 -24.97 -27.10
CA VAL A 174 3.60 -24.36 -26.27
C VAL A 174 3.50 -22.89 -26.61
N ILE A 175 2.30 -22.42 -26.92
CA ILE A 175 1.99 -21.01 -27.21
C ILE A 175 0.97 -20.55 -26.17
N GLU A 176 1.24 -19.41 -25.53
CA GLU A 176 0.38 -18.82 -24.50
C GLU A 176 0.15 -17.33 -24.74
N SER A 177 -1.09 -16.89 -24.51
CA SER A 177 -1.41 -15.46 -24.33
C SER A 177 -0.83 -14.95 -23.02
N ARG A 178 -0.46 -13.68 -22.97
CA ARG A 178 -0.03 -12.97 -21.76
C ARG A 178 -1.14 -12.18 -21.08
N GLN A 179 -2.34 -12.21 -21.65
CA GLN A 179 -3.47 -11.44 -21.18
C GLN A 179 -4.59 -12.37 -20.75
N GLU A 180 -5.04 -12.17 -19.52
CA GLU A 180 -6.14 -12.90 -18.91
C GLU A 180 -7.48 -12.39 -19.47
N GLY A 181 -8.54 -13.19 -19.29
CA GLY A 181 -9.90 -12.79 -19.63
C GLY A 181 -10.38 -13.38 -20.95
N ALA A 182 -11.67 -13.68 -21.03
CA ALA A 182 -12.31 -14.31 -22.17
C ALA A 182 -12.17 -13.47 -23.46
N GLU A 183 -12.20 -12.15 -23.35
CA GLU A 183 -12.00 -11.22 -24.47
C GLU A 183 -10.57 -11.27 -25.04
N ASN A 184 -9.58 -11.73 -24.26
CA ASN A 184 -8.18 -11.80 -24.67
C ASN A 184 -7.79 -13.20 -25.17
N ALA A 185 -8.74 -13.91 -25.79
CA ALA A 185 -8.53 -15.21 -26.38
C ALA A 185 -7.43 -15.16 -27.46
N LEU A 186 -6.62 -16.22 -27.52
CA LEU A 186 -5.54 -16.38 -28.48
C LEU A 186 -6.10 -16.94 -29.79
N GLY A 187 -6.01 -16.16 -30.86
CA GLY A 187 -6.32 -16.58 -32.22
C GLY A 187 -5.09 -16.87 -33.07
N PHE A 188 -5.31 -17.66 -34.12
CA PHE A 188 -4.31 -18.00 -35.12
C PHE A 188 -4.83 -17.61 -36.50
N ASP A 189 -4.05 -16.81 -37.21
CA ASP A 189 -4.39 -16.34 -38.56
C ASP A 189 -3.18 -16.47 -39.51
N GLY A 190 -3.41 -16.32 -40.81
CA GLY A 190 -2.38 -16.49 -41.84
C GLY A 190 -1.65 -17.84 -41.73
N ASP A 191 -0.32 -17.83 -41.81
CA ASP A 191 0.47 -19.07 -41.72
C ASP A 191 0.50 -19.67 -40.31
N ALA A 192 0.15 -18.90 -39.27
CA ALA A 192 0.06 -19.44 -37.91
C ALA A 192 -1.15 -20.35 -37.75
N ARG A 193 -2.24 -20.08 -38.46
CA ARG A 193 -3.41 -20.96 -38.48
C ARG A 193 -3.09 -22.32 -39.09
N GLN A 194 -2.45 -22.31 -40.26
CA GLN A 194 -2.07 -23.56 -40.93
C GLN A 194 -1.10 -24.36 -40.07
N LEU A 195 -0.09 -23.69 -39.48
CA LEU A 195 0.82 -24.33 -38.55
C LEU A 195 0.08 -24.91 -37.34
N ALA A 196 -0.86 -24.17 -36.76
CA ALA A 196 -1.60 -24.64 -35.59
C ALA A 196 -2.49 -25.86 -35.89
N LEU A 197 -3.07 -25.95 -37.10
CA LEU A 197 -3.79 -27.13 -37.58
C LEU A 197 -2.85 -28.32 -37.78
N ASP A 198 -1.74 -28.11 -38.51
CA ASP A 198 -0.74 -29.15 -38.81
C ASP A 198 -0.11 -29.73 -37.54
N LEU A 199 0.10 -28.87 -36.54
CA LEU A 199 0.67 -29.22 -35.24
C LEU A 199 -0.36 -29.75 -34.24
N GLY A 200 -1.64 -29.85 -34.60
CA GLY A 200 -2.70 -30.30 -33.70
C GLY A 200 -2.92 -29.40 -32.48
N ILE A 201 -2.57 -28.11 -32.59
CA ILE A 201 -2.85 -27.09 -31.56
C ILE A 201 -4.35 -26.76 -31.57
N ILE A 202 -4.90 -26.61 -32.78
CA ILE A 202 -6.31 -26.31 -33.04
C ILE A 202 -6.89 -27.32 -34.04
N GLU A 203 -8.21 -27.35 -34.14
CA GLU A 203 -8.96 -28.10 -35.15
C GLU A 203 -10.05 -27.23 -35.78
N GLU A 204 -10.41 -27.50 -37.03
CA GLU A 204 -11.51 -26.78 -37.69
C GLU A 204 -12.85 -27.18 -37.06
N ARG A 205 -13.53 -26.18 -36.50
CA ARG A 205 -14.87 -26.31 -35.94
C ARG A 205 -15.56 -24.97 -36.09
N LEU A 206 -16.66 -24.96 -36.84
CA LEU A 206 -17.47 -23.76 -36.97
C LEU A 206 -18.09 -23.42 -35.61
N ALA A 207 -17.93 -22.18 -35.17
CA ALA A 207 -18.64 -21.69 -33.99
C ALA A 207 -20.14 -21.87 -34.19
N VAL A 208 -20.74 -22.60 -33.27
CA VAL A 208 -22.18 -22.52 -33.07
C VAL A 208 -22.38 -21.29 -32.19
N ASP A 209 -22.95 -20.22 -32.74
CA ASP A 209 -23.53 -19.12 -31.95
C ASP A 209 -24.79 -18.67 -32.66
N ARG A 210 -25.94 -19.01 -32.08
CA ARG A 210 -27.24 -18.74 -32.70
C ARG A 210 -28.24 -18.23 -31.68
N ALA A 211 -28.92 -17.15 -32.04
CA ALA A 211 -30.13 -16.73 -31.35
C ALA A 211 -31.25 -17.75 -31.61
N ILE A 212 -31.98 -18.10 -30.56
CA ILE A 212 -33.16 -18.95 -30.63
C ILE A 212 -34.38 -18.04 -30.71
N PRO A 213 -35.15 -18.07 -31.82
CA PRO A 213 -36.32 -17.21 -31.96
C PRO A 213 -37.38 -17.58 -30.91
N LEU A 214 -37.95 -16.56 -30.27
CA LEU A 214 -39.08 -16.74 -29.37
C LEU A 214 -40.37 -17.04 -30.15
N PRO A 215 -41.36 -17.71 -29.53
CA PRO A 215 -42.67 -17.91 -30.13
C PRO A 215 -43.28 -16.60 -30.67
N ASP A 216 -43.94 -16.70 -31.83
CA ASP A 216 -44.54 -15.58 -32.57
C ASP A 216 -43.56 -14.48 -33.04
N GLY A 217 -42.23 -14.70 -32.94
CA GLY A 217 -41.22 -13.74 -33.40
C GLY A 217 -41.11 -12.47 -32.55
N ARG A 218 -41.48 -12.54 -31.27
CA ARG A 218 -41.40 -11.42 -30.33
C ARG A 218 -39.97 -11.27 -29.79
N ASP A 219 -39.65 -10.07 -29.32
CA ASP A 219 -38.38 -9.81 -28.61
C ASP A 219 -38.42 -10.32 -27.15
N GLU A 220 -39.62 -10.51 -26.61
CA GLU A 220 -39.87 -10.95 -25.24
C GLU A 220 -41.04 -11.96 -25.21
N LEU A 221 -40.86 -13.03 -24.45
CA LEU A 221 -41.88 -14.03 -24.17
C LEU A 221 -42.37 -13.86 -22.73
N ALA A 222 -43.56 -13.28 -22.59
CA ALA A 222 -44.25 -13.19 -21.31
C ALA A 222 -45.04 -14.49 -21.05
N VAL A 223 -44.84 -15.07 -19.86
CA VAL A 223 -45.55 -16.22 -19.34
C VAL A 223 -46.27 -15.79 -18.06
N GLY A 224 -47.57 -15.60 -18.19
CA GLY A 224 -48.42 -15.13 -17.09
C GLY A 224 -48.48 -16.11 -15.93
N ALA A 225 -49.01 -15.66 -14.79
CA ALA A 225 -49.42 -16.56 -13.71
C ALA A 225 -50.26 -17.73 -14.23
N GLU A 226 -49.95 -18.93 -13.76
CA GLU A 226 -50.62 -20.19 -14.14
C GLU A 226 -50.59 -20.52 -15.66
N ASP A 227 -49.68 -19.91 -16.43
CA ASP A 227 -49.45 -20.21 -17.85
C ASP A 227 -48.20 -21.07 -18.07
N SER A 228 -48.10 -21.68 -19.24
CA SER A 228 -46.90 -22.38 -19.68
C SER A 228 -46.61 -22.10 -21.15
N ARG A 229 -45.33 -21.91 -21.45
CA ARG A 229 -44.85 -21.64 -22.82
C ARG A 229 -43.61 -22.45 -23.12
N GLN A 230 -43.39 -22.65 -24.42
CA GLN A 230 -42.28 -23.40 -24.94
C GLN A 230 -41.46 -22.56 -25.92
N ILE A 231 -40.14 -22.62 -25.80
CA ILE A 231 -39.19 -22.10 -26.78
C ILE A 231 -38.55 -23.30 -27.49
N ARG A 232 -38.79 -23.45 -28.79
CA ARG A 232 -38.22 -24.55 -29.58
C ARG A 232 -36.78 -24.22 -29.99
N VAL A 233 -35.87 -25.16 -29.79
CA VAL A 233 -34.47 -25.07 -30.21
C VAL A 233 -34.30 -25.90 -31.49
N SER A 234 -34.15 -25.23 -32.63
CA SER A 234 -34.00 -25.89 -33.93
C SER A 234 -32.83 -25.31 -34.74
N PRO A 235 -31.94 -26.15 -35.28
CA PRO A 235 -31.85 -27.60 -35.05
C PRO A 235 -31.53 -27.92 -33.58
N THR A 236 -31.76 -29.16 -33.12
CA THR A 236 -31.46 -29.57 -31.73
C THR A 236 -30.04 -29.15 -31.34
N ALA A 237 -29.85 -28.58 -30.16
CA ALA A 237 -28.52 -28.18 -29.69
C ALA A 237 -27.80 -29.38 -29.07
N GLU A 238 -26.57 -29.63 -29.48
CA GLU A 238 -25.77 -30.73 -28.93
C GLU A 238 -25.42 -30.49 -27.44
N GLU A 239 -25.20 -31.58 -26.69
CA GLU A 239 -24.95 -31.52 -25.24
C GLU A 239 -23.67 -30.78 -24.85
N ASN A 240 -22.70 -30.68 -25.76
CA ASN A 240 -21.45 -29.95 -25.52
C ASN A 240 -21.61 -28.42 -25.54
N LEU A 241 -22.74 -27.91 -26.04
CA LEU A 241 -23.03 -26.48 -26.17
C LEU A 241 -23.56 -25.87 -24.85
N ARG A 242 -23.62 -24.54 -24.80
CA ARG A 242 -24.27 -23.76 -23.73
C ARG A 242 -25.56 -23.12 -24.23
N VAL A 243 -26.48 -22.88 -23.30
CA VAL A 243 -27.66 -22.05 -23.54
C VAL A 243 -27.66 -20.87 -22.58
N SER A 244 -27.87 -19.68 -23.12
CA SER A 244 -27.96 -18.43 -22.37
C SER A 244 -29.31 -17.78 -22.64
N LEU A 245 -29.99 -17.31 -21.60
CA LEU A 245 -31.28 -16.61 -21.68
C LEU A 245 -31.38 -15.56 -20.57
N GLU A 246 -32.08 -14.46 -20.83
CA GLU A 246 -32.41 -13.47 -19.82
C GLU A 246 -33.82 -13.71 -19.27
N VAL A 247 -33.94 -13.79 -17.94
CA VAL A 247 -35.20 -14.05 -17.26
C VAL A 247 -35.48 -12.95 -16.24
N ARG A 248 -36.74 -12.50 -16.19
CA ARG A 248 -37.24 -11.57 -15.19
C ARG A 248 -38.48 -12.15 -14.53
N VAL A 249 -38.55 -12.10 -13.22
CA VAL A 249 -39.74 -12.46 -12.43
C VAL A 249 -40.28 -11.22 -11.74
N THR A 250 -41.57 -10.92 -11.94
CA THR A 250 -42.24 -9.76 -11.32
C THR A 250 -43.46 -10.19 -10.53
N SER A 251 -43.61 -9.67 -9.32
CA SER A 251 -44.77 -9.94 -8.46
C SER A 251 -46.00 -9.15 -8.90
N ARG A 252 -47.16 -9.79 -8.84
CA ARG A 252 -48.48 -9.18 -9.04
C ARG A 252 -49.11 -8.77 -7.70
N PRO A 253 -49.88 -7.68 -7.66
CA PRO A 253 -50.72 -7.32 -6.52
C PRO A 253 -51.71 -8.44 -6.13
N GLU A 254 -51.95 -8.69 -4.84
CA GLU A 254 -52.88 -9.74 -4.40
C GLU A 254 -54.34 -9.50 -4.81
N ASP A 255 -54.73 -8.25 -5.01
CA ASP A 255 -56.06 -7.83 -5.47
C ASP A 255 -56.31 -8.12 -6.96
N SER A 256 -55.29 -8.59 -7.69
CA SER A 256 -55.44 -9.08 -9.07
C SER A 256 -56.11 -10.47 -9.16
N ARG A 257 -56.40 -11.12 -8.02
CA ARG A 257 -57.12 -12.40 -7.99
C ARG A 257 -58.60 -12.19 -8.30
N GLU A 258 -59.14 -12.96 -9.25
CA GLU A 258 -60.57 -13.04 -9.45
C GLU A 258 -61.23 -13.65 -8.20
N VAL A 259 -61.90 -12.81 -7.40
CA VAL A 259 -62.69 -13.29 -6.27
C VAL A 259 -63.98 -13.88 -6.83
N PRO A 260 -64.27 -15.17 -6.60
CA PRO A 260 -65.52 -15.77 -7.06
C PRO A 260 -66.72 -14.99 -6.50
N GLU A 261 -67.65 -14.62 -7.39
CA GLU A 261 -68.85 -13.90 -6.98
C GLU A 261 -69.63 -14.72 -5.96
N THR A 262 -70.18 -14.05 -4.94
CA THR A 262 -71.09 -14.68 -3.99
C THR A 262 -72.26 -15.28 -4.78
N PRO A 263 -72.56 -16.59 -4.64
CA PRO A 263 -73.64 -17.21 -5.40
C PRO A 263 -74.92 -16.43 -5.21
N SER A 264 -75.64 -16.13 -6.30
CA SER A 264 -76.97 -15.58 -6.18
C SER A 264 -77.83 -16.60 -5.45
N GLY A 265 -78.21 -16.30 -4.20
CA GLY A 265 -79.00 -17.19 -3.35
C GLY A 265 -80.29 -17.65 -4.04
N PRO A 266 -80.96 -18.66 -3.49
CA PRO A 266 -82.18 -19.20 -4.09
C PRO A 266 -83.20 -18.08 -4.31
N ARG A 267 -83.61 -17.88 -5.56
CA ARG A 267 -84.72 -16.98 -5.89
C ARG A 267 -86.01 -17.69 -5.50
N LEU A 268 -86.73 -17.14 -4.52
CA LEU A 268 -88.08 -17.61 -4.21
C LEU A 268 -88.97 -17.34 -5.45
N PRO A 269 -89.84 -18.29 -5.84
CA PRO A 269 -90.77 -18.06 -6.94
C PRO A 269 -91.71 -16.91 -6.58
N ASP A 270 -92.04 -16.07 -7.57
CA ASP A 270 -93.05 -15.04 -7.41
C ASP A 270 -94.39 -15.68 -7.01
N SER A 271 -95.12 -15.08 -6.06
CA SER A 271 -96.36 -15.65 -5.58
C SER A 271 -97.43 -15.61 -6.68
N ASP A 272 -97.87 -16.79 -7.11
CA ASP A 272 -98.85 -16.91 -8.18
C ASP A 272 -100.22 -16.39 -7.72
N SER A 273 -100.95 -15.84 -8.68
CA SER A 273 -102.33 -15.43 -8.47
C SER A 273 -103.23 -16.05 -9.52
N VAL A 274 -104.33 -16.66 -9.07
CA VAL A 274 -105.33 -17.26 -9.97
C VAL A 274 -106.56 -16.38 -9.97
N THR A 275 -107.02 -16.03 -11.17
CA THR A 275 -108.25 -15.27 -11.37
C THR A 275 -109.29 -16.18 -12.02
N LEU A 276 -110.43 -16.39 -11.34
CA LEU A 276 -111.56 -17.12 -11.89
C LEU A 276 -112.77 -16.19 -11.96
N ARG A 277 -113.17 -15.84 -13.19
CA ARG A 277 -114.06 -14.71 -13.50
C ARG A 277 -113.45 -13.39 -13.03
N ASP A 278 -114.05 -12.75 -12.03
CA ASP A 278 -113.69 -11.41 -11.57
C ASP A 278 -112.98 -11.40 -10.20
N VAL A 279 -112.66 -12.59 -9.65
CA VAL A 279 -112.00 -12.72 -8.35
C VAL A 279 -110.59 -13.28 -8.54
N THR A 280 -109.59 -12.47 -8.19
CA THR A 280 -108.17 -12.87 -8.14
C THR A 280 -107.80 -13.25 -6.71
N VAL A 281 -107.40 -14.51 -6.49
CA VAL A 281 -106.78 -14.95 -5.23
C VAL A 281 -105.27 -14.90 -5.43
N ARG A 282 -104.59 -14.08 -4.62
CA ARG A 282 -103.12 -13.98 -4.59
C ARG A 282 -102.58 -14.83 -3.45
N ASP A 283 -101.56 -15.62 -3.72
CA ASP A 283 -100.82 -16.34 -2.67
C ASP A 283 -100.10 -15.35 -1.74
N SER A 284 -100.06 -15.63 -0.44
CA SER A 284 -99.60 -14.71 0.61
C SER A 284 -98.09 -14.46 0.62
N GLY A 285 -97.33 -15.17 -0.23
CA GLY A 285 -95.87 -15.13 -0.27
C GLY A 285 -95.25 -15.87 0.92
N LEU A 286 -94.17 -16.62 0.68
CA LEU A 286 -93.41 -17.33 1.71
C LEU A 286 -92.39 -16.37 2.36
N ALA A 287 -92.52 -16.11 3.67
CA ALA A 287 -91.47 -15.45 4.46
C ALA A 287 -90.51 -16.52 4.99
N VAL A 288 -89.43 -16.77 4.24
CA VAL A 288 -88.34 -17.66 4.65
C VAL A 288 -87.08 -16.80 4.77
N ASP A 289 -86.46 -16.79 5.96
CA ASP A 289 -85.14 -16.20 6.15
C ASP A 289 -84.11 -17.09 5.44
N LEU A 290 -83.50 -16.55 4.40
CA LEU A 290 -82.41 -17.23 3.70
C LEU A 290 -81.12 -17.09 4.52
N PRO A 291 -80.27 -18.12 4.58
CA PRO A 291 -78.98 -18.03 5.25
C PRO A 291 -78.09 -16.98 4.56
N ASP A 292 -77.29 -16.26 5.36
CA ASP A 292 -76.28 -15.34 4.84
C ASP A 292 -75.26 -16.13 4.01
N MET A 293 -75.22 -15.84 2.71
CA MET A 293 -74.27 -16.47 1.78
C MET A 293 -72.92 -15.78 1.93
N GLU A 294 -71.95 -16.47 2.53
CA GLU A 294 -70.57 -16.01 2.55
C GLU A 294 -69.90 -16.28 1.20
N PRO A 295 -69.04 -15.37 0.71
CA PRO A 295 -68.26 -15.62 -0.50
C PRO A 295 -67.36 -16.85 -0.28
N PRO A 296 -67.20 -17.71 -1.29
CA PRO A 296 -66.29 -18.84 -1.17
C PRO A 296 -64.87 -18.35 -0.90
N GLU A 297 -64.10 -19.14 -0.13
CA GLU A 297 -62.71 -18.81 0.17
C GLU A 297 -61.92 -18.59 -1.13
N PRO A 298 -61.10 -17.52 -1.22
CA PRO A 298 -60.30 -17.27 -2.40
C PRO A 298 -59.32 -18.43 -2.64
N PRO A 299 -58.99 -18.73 -3.90
CA PRO A 299 -58.05 -19.80 -4.22
C PRO A 299 -56.70 -19.60 -3.51
N PRO A 300 -56.06 -20.68 -3.04
CA PRO A 300 -54.81 -20.60 -2.29
C PRO A 300 -53.66 -20.05 -3.16
N VAL A 301 -52.77 -19.28 -2.54
CA VAL A 301 -51.56 -18.79 -3.20
C VAL A 301 -50.61 -19.94 -3.43
N VAL A 302 -50.27 -20.18 -4.69
CA VAL A 302 -49.22 -21.13 -5.08
C VAL A 302 -47.94 -20.35 -5.38
N GLU A 303 -46.86 -20.76 -4.71
CA GLU A 303 -45.48 -20.39 -5.04
C GLU A 303 -44.73 -21.63 -5.53
N ASP A 304 -44.21 -21.57 -6.75
CA ASP A 304 -43.45 -22.64 -7.40
C ASP A 304 -42.12 -22.05 -7.91
N PRO A 305 -40.98 -22.39 -7.28
CA PRO A 305 -39.68 -21.93 -7.74
C PRO A 305 -39.20 -22.65 -9.01
N ASP A 306 -39.78 -23.82 -9.33
CA ASP A 306 -39.38 -24.64 -10.47
C ASP A 306 -40.11 -24.14 -11.74
N ILE A 307 -39.61 -23.03 -12.30
CA ILE A 307 -40.23 -22.36 -13.46
C ILE A 307 -39.62 -22.80 -14.80
N LEU A 308 -38.33 -23.12 -14.82
CA LEU A 308 -37.56 -23.33 -16.06
C LEU A 308 -37.09 -24.77 -16.19
N PHE A 309 -37.30 -25.34 -17.37
CA PHE A 309 -36.91 -26.71 -17.67
C PHE A 309 -36.30 -26.83 -19.07
N LEU A 310 -35.31 -27.71 -19.20
CA LEU A 310 -34.73 -28.13 -20.47
C LEU A 310 -35.36 -29.44 -20.90
N ARG A 311 -35.75 -29.54 -22.18
CA ARG A 311 -36.32 -30.76 -22.76
C ARG A 311 -35.39 -31.35 -23.82
N ALA A 312 -35.06 -32.63 -23.66
CA ALA A 312 -34.33 -33.46 -24.61
C ALA A 312 -35.15 -34.74 -24.88
N GLY A 313 -35.76 -34.84 -26.06
CA GLY A 313 -36.74 -35.87 -26.38
C GLY A 313 -37.92 -35.86 -25.42
N GLU A 314 -38.14 -36.97 -24.72
CA GLU A 314 -39.17 -37.12 -23.68
C GLU A 314 -38.70 -36.74 -22.26
N ARG A 315 -37.40 -36.44 -22.08
CA ARG A 315 -36.82 -36.11 -20.78
C ARG A 315 -36.84 -34.60 -20.56
N GLU A 316 -37.31 -34.20 -19.39
CA GLU A 316 -37.36 -32.81 -18.93
C GLU A 316 -36.50 -32.69 -17.66
N VAL A 317 -35.62 -31.69 -17.61
CA VAL A 317 -34.70 -31.45 -16.50
C VAL A 317 -34.84 -30.00 -16.03
N ARG A 318 -35.11 -29.81 -14.74
CA ARG A 318 -35.17 -28.47 -14.13
C ARG A 318 -33.81 -27.79 -14.11
N ILE A 319 -33.78 -26.49 -14.34
CA ILE A 319 -32.57 -25.65 -14.24
C ILE A 319 -32.71 -24.65 -13.08
N PRO A 320 -31.64 -23.93 -12.68
CA PRO A 320 -31.68 -23.05 -11.51
C PRO A 320 -32.85 -22.06 -11.58
N ALA A 321 -33.52 -21.88 -10.44
CA ALA A 321 -34.64 -20.95 -10.32
C ALA A 321 -34.15 -19.52 -10.64
N PRO A 322 -34.93 -18.74 -11.40
CA PRO A 322 -34.57 -17.37 -11.69
C PRO A 322 -34.58 -16.52 -10.40
N PRO A 323 -33.61 -15.62 -10.23
CA PRO A 323 -33.55 -14.71 -9.09
C PRO A 323 -34.73 -13.72 -9.08
N GLU A 324 -35.19 -13.37 -7.88
CA GLU A 324 -36.39 -12.54 -7.67
C GLU A 324 -36.03 -11.06 -7.43
N THR A 325 -35.22 -10.49 -8.31
CA THR A 325 -34.76 -9.08 -8.20
C THR A 325 -35.68 -8.08 -8.88
N GLY A 326 -36.59 -8.55 -9.74
CA GLY A 326 -37.45 -7.69 -10.57
C GLY A 326 -36.76 -7.13 -11.82
N GLU A 327 -35.46 -7.37 -11.98
CA GLU A 327 -34.67 -7.04 -13.17
C GLU A 327 -34.47 -8.27 -14.06
N TYR A 328 -33.93 -8.09 -15.27
CA TYR A 328 -33.52 -9.22 -16.11
C TYR A 328 -32.17 -9.73 -15.66
N GLU A 329 -32.09 -11.03 -15.46
CA GLU A 329 -30.85 -11.71 -15.13
C GLU A 329 -30.52 -12.79 -16.15
N THR A 330 -29.24 -12.89 -16.50
CA THR A 330 -28.74 -13.85 -17.47
C THR A 330 -28.50 -15.19 -16.80
N ILE A 331 -29.22 -16.21 -17.24
CA ILE A 331 -28.97 -17.60 -16.93
C ILE A 331 -28.17 -18.19 -18.08
N ASP A 332 -26.93 -18.60 -17.81
CA ASP A 332 -26.05 -19.26 -18.78
C ASP A 332 -25.57 -20.61 -18.24
N ILE A 333 -25.98 -21.69 -18.89
CA ILE A 333 -25.78 -23.06 -18.42
C ILE A 333 -25.16 -23.95 -19.49
N SER A 334 -24.33 -24.88 -19.03
CA SER A 334 -23.75 -25.94 -19.85
C SER A 334 -24.76 -27.05 -20.05
N LEU A 335 -25.08 -27.43 -21.29
CA LEU A 335 -26.10 -28.45 -21.53
C LEU A 335 -25.67 -29.82 -20.99
N ARG A 336 -24.38 -30.17 -21.05
CA ARG A 336 -23.82 -31.42 -20.51
C ARG A 336 -24.00 -31.60 -19.00
N ASP A 337 -24.21 -30.51 -18.25
CA ASP A 337 -24.41 -30.59 -16.80
C ASP A 337 -25.83 -31.05 -16.46
N TYR A 338 -26.77 -30.95 -17.43
CA TYR A 338 -28.19 -31.23 -17.23
C TYR A 338 -28.73 -32.32 -18.15
N LEU A 339 -28.17 -32.48 -19.35
CA LEU A 339 -28.68 -33.35 -20.40
C LEU A 339 -27.62 -34.34 -20.87
N GLU A 340 -28.07 -35.58 -21.11
CA GLU A 340 -27.28 -36.67 -21.73
C GLU A 340 -27.52 -36.77 -23.26
N SER A 341 -28.31 -35.84 -23.80
CA SER A 341 -28.68 -35.78 -25.22
C SER A 341 -29.01 -34.34 -25.58
N GLY A 342 -29.18 -34.05 -26.87
CA GLY A 342 -29.34 -32.68 -27.33
C GLY A 342 -30.62 -31.99 -26.84
N LEU A 343 -30.55 -30.68 -26.64
CA LEU A 343 -31.68 -29.83 -26.23
C LEU A 343 -32.60 -29.53 -27.42
N ASP A 344 -33.87 -29.92 -27.29
CA ASP A 344 -34.93 -29.68 -28.27
C ASP A 344 -35.78 -28.45 -27.94
N ALA A 345 -35.95 -28.15 -26.65
CA ALA A 345 -36.75 -27.01 -26.22
C ALA A 345 -36.47 -26.57 -24.77
N ILE A 346 -36.78 -25.31 -24.48
CA ILE A 346 -36.88 -24.77 -23.13
C ILE A 346 -38.36 -24.64 -22.79
N GLU A 347 -38.79 -25.27 -21.71
CA GLU A 347 -40.15 -25.18 -21.18
C GLU A 347 -40.17 -24.19 -20.02
N ILE A 348 -41.12 -23.26 -20.07
CA ILE A 348 -41.36 -22.26 -19.01
C ILE A 348 -42.73 -22.58 -18.44
N ARG A 349 -42.76 -23.09 -17.21
CA ARG A 349 -43.98 -23.52 -16.53
C ARG A 349 -44.19 -22.65 -15.30
N ASN A 350 -45.01 -21.62 -15.43
CA ASN A 350 -45.29 -20.72 -14.34
C ASN A 350 -46.54 -21.20 -13.58
N ARG A 351 -46.36 -21.99 -12.52
CA ARG A 351 -47.49 -22.37 -11.64
C ARG A 351 -47.76 -21.35 -10.53
N ASN A 352 -47.04 -20.24 -10.51
CA ASN A 352 -47.24 -19.21 -9.50
C ASN A 352 -48.55 -18.47 -9.79
N THR A 353 -49.29 -18.18 -8.72
CA THR A 353 -50.56 -17.43 -8.79
C THR A 353 -50.35 -15.91 -8.86
N LEU A 354 -49.21 -15.41 -8.39
CA LEU A 354 -48.92 -13.98 -8.26
C LEU A 354 -47.59 -13.55 -8.87
N LYS A 355 -47.02 -14.34 -9.78
CA LYS A 355 -45.76 -13.98 -10.44
C LYS A 355 -45.92 -14.05 -11.94
N ASP A 356 -45.35 -13.07 -12.62
CA ASP A 356 -45.17 -13.08 -14.07
C ASP A 356 -43.72 -13.37 -14.39
N VAL A 357 -43.50 -14.15 -15.44
CA VAL A 357 -42.18 -14.54 -15.91
C VAL A 357 -41.99 -14.01 -17.31
N SER A 358 -40.86 -13.35 -17.58
CA SER A 358 -40.52 -12.84 -18.90
C SER A 358 -39.16 -13.37 -19.33
N VAL A 359 -39.07 -13.89 -20.55
CA VAL A 359 -37.83 -14.45 -21.12
C VAL A 359 -37.46 -13.74 -22.41
N ARG A 360 -36.18 -13.41 -22.58
CA ARG A 360 -35.64 -12.82 -23.82
C ARG A 360 -34.19 -13.25 -24.08
N ASN A 361 -33.64 -12.84 -25.24
CA ASN A 361 -32.23 -13.04 -25.62
C ASN A 361 -31.75 -14.50 -25.50
N VAL A 362 -32.60 -15.46 -25.87
CA VAL A 362 -32.23 -16.87 -25.84
C VAL A 362 -31.21 -17.17 -26.93
N ARG A 363 -30.07 -17.75 -26.57
CA ARG A 363 -29.01 -18.14 -27.51
C ARG A 363 -28.39 -19.48 -27.13
N VAL A 364 -27.97 -20.23 -28.15
CA VAL A 364 -27.17 -21.44 -28.00
C VAL A 364 -25.81 -21.19 -28.62
N TYR A 365 -24.74 -21.49 -27.88
CA TYR A 365 -23.40 -21.27 -28.38
C TYR A 365 -22.38 -22.32 -27.91
N ASP A 366 -21.30 -22.50 -28.66
CA ASP A 366 -20.15 -23.32 -28.29
C ASP A 366 -19.10 -22.46 -27.58
N PRO A 367 -18.89 -22.63 -26.26
CA PRO A 367 -17.92 -21.83 -25.51
C PRO A 367 -16.47 -22.16 -25.86
N GLU A 368 -16.20 -23.31 -26.50
CA GLU A 368 -14.87 -23.79 -26.84
C GLU A 368 -14.41 -23.28 -28.22
N THR A 369 -15.34 -22.82 -29.07
CA THR A 369 -14.99 -22.30 -30.40
C THR A 369 -14.49 -20.86 -30.37
N ARG A 370 -13.56 -20.54 -31.27
CA ARG A 370 -12.95 -19.23 -31.47
C ARG A 370 -13.12 -18.83 -32.93
N GLY A 371 -14.35 -18.52 -33.32
CA GLY A 371 -14.69 -18.24 -34.72
C GLY A 371 -14.85 -19.52 -35.54
N ASP A 372 -13.83 -19.92 -36.28
CA ASP A 372 -13.89 -21.09 -37.19
C ASP A 372 -12.97 -22.24 -36.78
N PHE A 373 -12.39 -22.18 -35.58
CA PHE A 373 -11.60 -23.26 -34.99
C PHE A 373 -11.95 -23.49 -33.51
N ALA A 374 -11.58 -24.66 -33.00
CA ALA A 374 -11.58 -24.98 -31.58
C ALA A 374 -10.16 -25.41 -31.11
N PRO A 375 -9.76 -25.10 -29.88
CA PRO A 375 -8.52 -25.63 -29.30
C PRO A 375 -8.59 -27.15 -29.18
N ARG A 376 -7.58 -27.86 -29.72
CA ARG A 376 -7.51 -29.32 -29.65
C ARG A 376 -6.72 -29.81 -28.44
N ASN A 377 -5.61 -29.14 -28.13
CA ASN A 377 -4.69 -29.48 -27.06
C ASN A 377 -4.53 -28.30 -26.08
N ALA A 378 -5.64 -27.89 -25.46
CA ALA A 378 -5.65 -26.77 -24.52
C ALA A 378 -5.14 -27.18 -23.13
N LEU A 379 -4.11 -26.48 -22.65
CA LEU A 379 -3.60 -26.58 -21.29
C LEU A 379 -4.33 -25.61 -20.34
N SER A 380 -4.89 -24.53 -20.89
CA SER A 380 -5.75 -23.57 -20.20
C SER A 380 -6.50 -22.77 -21.27
N THR A 381 -7.73 -22.33 -20.95
CA THR A 381 -8.54 -21.48 -21.82
C THR A 381 -8.76 -20.13 -21.18
N ALA A 382 -8.76 -19.09 -22.02
CA ALA A 382 -9.04 -17.72 -21.64
C ALA A 382 -10.47 -17.61 -21.09
N ARG A 383 -10.57 -17.07 -19.86
CA ARG A 383 -11.84 -16.87 -19.15
C ARG A 383 -11.70 -15.74 -18.14
N ASP A 384 -12.82 -15.16 -17.76
CA ASP A 384 -12.89 -14.07 -16.79
C ASP A 384 -12.85 -14.59 -15.34
N SER A 385 -12.46 -13.72 -14.43
CA SER A 385 -12.65 -13.92 -13.00
C SER A 385 -14.11 -13.68 -12.64
N ILE A 386 -14.60 -14.42 -11.65
CA ILE A 386 -15.93 -14.25 -11.08
C ILE A 386 -15.75 -14.18 -9.56
N VAL A 387 -16.16 -13.05 -8.99
CA VAL A 387 -16.15 -12.82 -7.55
C VAL A 387 -17.55 -12.46 -7.09
N ASN A 388 -17.96 -13.01 -5.95
CA ASN A 388 -19.17 -12.60 -5.27
C ASN A 388 -18.78 -11.65 -4.13
N VAL A 389 -19.40 -10.49 -4.09
CA VAL A 389 -19.21 -9.48 -3.04
C VAL A 389 -20.57 -9.11 -2.50
N ASP A 390 -20.81 -9.36 -1.22
CA ASP A 390 -22.10 -9.16 -0.54
C ASP A 390 -23.31 -9.78 -1.26
N GLY A 391 -23.12 -10.93 -1.89
CA GLY A 391 -24.17 -11.64 -2.61
C GLY A 391 -24.28 -11.29 -4.09
N ILE A 392 -23.58 -10.26 -4.58
CA ILE A 392 -23.61 -9.84 -5.99
C ILE A 392 -22.41 -10.43 -6.74
N ASP A 393 -22.64 -11.06 -7.89
CA ASP A 393 -21.59 -11.59 -8.76
C ASP A 393 -21.04 -10.52 -9.71
N PHE A 394 -19.72 -10.37 -9.70
CA PHE A 394 -18.97 -9.49 -10.61
C PHE A 394 -18.04 -10.31 -11.48
N THR A 395 -18.10 -10.05 -12.79
CA THR A 395 -17.21 -10.67 -13.79
C THR A 395 -16.17 -9.67 -14.26
N ARG A 396 -14.89 -10.06 -14.30
CA ARG A 396 -13.79 -9.19 -14.77
C ARG A 396 -12.79 -9.97 -15.60
N GLY A 397 -12.24 -9.34 -16.64
CA GLY A 397 -11.20 -9.95 -17.48
C GLY A 397 -9.85 -10.14 -16.79
N SER A 398 -9.66 -9.68 -15.56
CA SER A 398 -8.38 -9.76 -14.83
C SER A 398 -8.55 -10.29 -13.41
N ASN A 399 -7.49 -10.89 -12.89
CA ASN A 399 -7.33 -11.18 -11.47
C ASN A 399 -6.98 -9.94 -10.63
N ARG A 400 -6.66 -8.81 -11.25
CA ARG A 400 -6.44 -7.54 -10.57
C ARG A 400 -7.64 -6.61 -10.81
N ILE A 401 -8.44 -6.39 -9.78
CA ILE A 401 -9.73 -5.70 -9.86
C ILE A 401 -9.69 -4.43 -9.01
N GLU A 402 -10.04 -3.27 -9.58
CA GLU A 402 -9.96 -1.96 -8.92
C GLU A 402 -11.31 -1.28 -8.70
N ASP A 403 -12.39 -1.84 -9.22
CA ASP A 403 -13.65 -1.15 -9.45
C ASP A 403 -14.84 -1.76 -8.69
N ILE A 404 -14.62 -2.78 -7.87
CA ILE A 404 -15.66 -3.41 -7.05
C ILE A 404 -15.81 -2.71 -5.69
N ILE A 405 -14.70 -2.55 -4.98
CA ILE A 405 -14.67 -1.86 -3.67
C ILE A 405 -14.03 -0.49 -3.89
N PRO A 406 -14.75 0.64 -3.67
CA PRO A 406 -14.23 1.98 -3.93
C PRO A 406 -12.87 2.25 -3.28
N GLY A 407 -11.92 2.72 -4.08
CA GLY A 407 -10.57 3.04 -3.61
C GLY A 407 -9.71 1.84 -3.22
N THR A 408 -10.15 0.60 -3.49
CA THR A 408 -9.44 -0.65 -3.17
C THR A 408 -9.09 -1.42 -4.45
N THR A 409 -7.94 -2.09 -4.44
CA THR A 409 -7.56 -3.05 -5.47
C THR A 409 -7.51 -4.44 -4.87
N LEU A 410 -8.31 -5.35 -5.43
CA LEU A 410 -8.32 -6.77 -5.14
C LEU A 410 -7.38 -7.51 -6.10
N ASN A 411 -6.53 -8.39 -5.57
CA ASN A 411 -5.63 -9.24 -6.33
C ASN A 411 -5.97 -10.70 -6.03
N ILE A 412 -6.70 -11.32 -6.94
CA ILE A 412 -7.18 -12.69 -6.86
C ILE A 412 -6.03 -13.65 -7.15
N ARG A 413 -5.92 -14.70 -6.35
CA ARG A 413 -4.88 -15.73 -6.50
C ARG A 413 -5.46 -17.12 -6.73
N ARG A 414 -6.58 -17.45 -6.09
CA ARG A 414 -7.22 -18.77 -6.19
C ARG A 414 -8.73 -18.66 -5.99
N ALA A 415 -9.48 -19.57 -6.61
CA ALA A 415 -10.88 -19.78 -6.29
C ALA A 415 -11.08 -20.43 -4.90
N SER A 416 -12.17 -20.11 -4.23
CA SER A 416 -12.58 -20.63 -2.93
C SER A 416 -14.10 -20.58 -2.81
N THR A 417 -14.67 -21.56 -2.12
CA THR A 417 -16.08 -21.55 -1.71
C THR A 417 -16.28 -20.87 -0.36
N GLU A 418 -15.21 -20.69 0.42
CA GLU A 418 -15.24 -19.97 1.70
C GLU A 418 -15.08 -18.46 1.46
N PRO A 419 -15.88 -17.61 2.13
CA PRO A 419 -15.73 -16.17 2.06
C PRO A 419 -14.43 -15.70 2.69
N VAL A 420 -13.81 -14.70 2.07
CA VAL A 420 -12.62 -14.01 2.57
C VAL A 420 -13.02 -12.59 2.95
N GLU A 421 -12.95 -12.28 4.25
CA GLU A 421 -13.17 -10.92 4.75
C GLU A 421 -12.03 -10.02 4.27
N VAL A 422 -12.38 -8.92 3.61
CA VAL A 422 -11.51 -7.80 3.29
C VAL A 422 -11.87 -6.63 4.19
N ALA A 423 -10.95 -6.24 5.06
CA ALA A 423 -11.12 -5.13 5.99
C ALA A 423 -10.26 -3.93 5.56
N VAL A 424 -10.92 -2.84 5.19
CA VAL A 424 -10.29 -1.57 4.84
C VAL A 424 -10.38 -0.63 6.04
N GLY A 425 -9.27 -0.01 6.43
CA GLY A 425 -9.24 0.92 7.56
C GLY A 425 -8.00 1.81 7.60
N PRO A 426 -7.87 2.69 8.62
CA PRO A 426 -6.67 3.48 8.83
C PRO A 426 -5.44 2.58 9.04
N ASP A 427 -4.31 2.96 8.45
CA ASP A 427 -3.03 2.30 8.69
C ASP A 427 -2.42 2.76 10.03
N ARG A 428 -2.92 2.17 11.12
CA ARG A 428 -2.52 2.54 12.49
C ARG A 428 -1.04 2.25 12.76
N GLU A 429 -0.47 1.22 12.14
CA GLU A 429 0.94 0.85 12.33
C GLU A 429 1.85 1.91 11.74
N SER A 430 1.60 2.34 10.49
CA SER A 430 2.35 3.44 9.88
C SER A 430 2.27 4.75 10.69
N VAL A 431 1.14 5.00 11.36
CA VAL A 431 0.97 6.16 12.24
C VAL A 431 1.80 6.00 13.52
N LYS A 432 1.73 4.82 14.16
CA LYS A 432 2.50 4.48 15.35
C LYS A 432 4.00 4.66 15.10
N ASP A 433 4.51 4.11 14.00
CA ASP A 433 5.91 4.24 13.61
C ASP A 433 6.35 5.69 13.43
N ALA A 434 5.53 6.51 12.78
CA ALA A 434 5.83 7.94 12.61
C ALA A 434 5.83 8.71 13.93
N ILE A 435 4.98 8.33 14.88
CA ILE A 435 4.97 8.91 16.23
C ILE A 435 6.23 8.50 17.00
N ILE A 436 6.62 7.22 16.93
CA ILE A 436 7.86 6.71 17.54
C ILE A 436 9.08 7.44 16.98
N GLU A 437 9.14 7.61 15.66
CA GLU A 437 10.22 8.35 14.98
C GLU A 437 10.30 9.81 15.46
N PHE A 438 9.16 10.50 15.54
CA PHE A 438 9.08 11.87 16.06
C PHE A 438 9.60 11.97 17.50
N VAL A 439 9.18 11.06 18.39
CA VAL A 439 9.66 11.01 19.78
C VAL A 439 11.16 10.69 19.85
N GLY A 440 11.65 9.81 18.97
CA GLY A 440 13.07 9.49 18.83
C GLY A 440 13.91 10.73 18.52
N TYR A 441 13.57 11.46 17.46
CA TYR A 441 14.27 12.69 17.10
C TYR A 441 14.10 13.81 18.12
N TYR A 442 12.94 13.88 18.80
CA TYR A 442 12.73 14.82 19.91
C TYR A 442 13.75 14.53 21.01
N ASN A 443 13.84 13.27 21.44
CA ASN A 443 14.75 12.87 22.51
C ASN A 443 16.20 13.07 22.12
N GLN A 444 16.58 12.77 20.87
CA GLN A 444 17.95 13.00 20.38
C GLN A 444 18.33 14.49 20.45
N LEU A 445 17.47 15.39 19.96
CA LEU A 445 17.71 16.83 20.05
C LEU A 445 17.74 17.32 21.50
N PHE A 446 16.82 16.81 22.32
CA PHE A 446 16.70 17.17 23.72
C PHE A 446 17.94 16.77 24.53
N THR A 447 18.39 15.53 24.37
CA THR A 447 19.64 14.99 24.92
C THR A 447 20.81 15.88 24.54
N GLU A 448 20.96 16.17 23.25
CA GLU A 448 22.06 16.98 22.72
C GLU A 448 22.09 18.37 23.37
N ALA A 449 20.93 19.03 23.45
CA ALA A 449 20.82 20.35 24.04
C ALA A 449 21.13 20.32 25.55
N LEU A 450 20.75 19.26 26.26
CA LEU A 450 21.10 19.09 27.67
C LEU A 450 22.60 18.87 27.87
N ILE A 451 23.21 17.95 27.11
CA ILE A 451 24.66 17.69 27.18
C ILE A 451 25.44 18.98 26.91
N LEU A 452 25.08 19.75 25.89
CA LEU A 452 25.82 20.98 25.58
C LEU A 452 25.60 22.11 26.60
N SER A 453 24.41 22.22 27.20
CA SER A 453 24.06 23.34 28.09
C SER A 453 24.38 23.11 29.56
N ARG A 454 24.45 21.85 30.01
CA ARG A 454 24.64 21.46 31.41
C ARG A 454 25.97 20.74 31.60
N GLY A 455 26.56 20.91 32.78
CA GLY A 455 27.81 20.26 33.18
C GLY A 455 27.62 19.08 34.12
N ASP A 456 26.48 18.41 34.04
CA ASP A 456 26.06 17.36 34.96
C ASP A 456 26.28 15.99 34.30
N GLU A 457 27.26 15.23 34.78
CA GLU A 457 27.65 13.92 34.24
C GLU A 457 26.49 12.91 34.28
N ALA A 458 25.57 13.06 35.25
CA ALA A 458 24.38 12.22 35.34
C ALA A 458 23.49 12.27 34.09
N ILE A 459 23.55 13.36 33.31
CA ILE A 459 22.82 13.46 32.03
C ILE A 459 23.32 12.42 31.03
N VAL A 460 24.62 12.13 31.03
CA VAL A 460 25.26 11.18 30.12
C VAL A 460 25.11 9.76 30.66
N ASP A 461 25.30 9.57 31.97
CA ASP A 461 25.22 8.25 32.63
C ASP A 461 23.82 7.63 32.55
N GLU A 462 22.78 8.46 32.56
CA GLU A 462 21.38 8.02 32.49
C GLU A 462 20.94 7.58 31.09
N ILE A 463 21.75 7.85 30.06
CA ILE A 463 21.42 7.49 28.69
C ILE A 463 21.75 6.02 28.46
N GLY A 464 20.75 5.18 28.69
CA GLY A 464 20.90 3.72 28.58
C GLY A 464 21.12 3.17 27.17
N TYR A 465 20.89 3.97 26.12
CA TYR A 465 21.05 3.55 24.72
C TYR A 465 22.38 3.95 24.08
N PHE A 466 23.24 4.69 24.78
CA PHE A 466 24.57 5.04 24.26
C PHE A 466 25.52 3.84 24.31
N THR A 467 26.25 3.64 23.21
CA THR A 467 27.45 2.79 23.23
C THR A 467 28.54 3.43 24.10
N ASP A 468 29.57 2.66 24.45
CA ASP A 468 30.69 3.19 25.24
C ASP A 468 31.41 4.33 24.50
N GLU A 469 31.53 4.24 23.18
CA GLU A 469 32.10 5.30 22.33
C GLU A 469 31.22 6.55 22.29
N GLU A 470 29.90 6.39 22.18
CA GLU A 470 28.95 7.52 22.20
C GLU A 470 28.94 8.21 23.55
N ARG A 471 29.09 7.44 24.63
CA ARG A 471 29.18 7.96 26.00
C ARG A 471 30.45 8.78 26.20
N GLU A 472 31.60 8.30 25.75
CA GLU A 472 32.86 9.06 25.81
C GLU A 472 32.75 10.36 25.00
N ALA A 473 32.24 10.29 23.77
CA ALA A 473 32.01 11.47 22.94
C ALA A 473 31.02 12.46 23.59
N ALA A 474 30.04 11.98 24.34
CA ALA A 474 29.13 12.81 25.12
C ALA A 474 29.82 13.51 26.29
N PHE A 475 30.74 12.86 27.00
CA PHE A 475 31.54 13.51 28.04
C PHE A 475 32.46 14.60 27.49
N GLU A 476 33.11 14.38 26.36
CA GLU A 476 34.00 15.38 25.74
C GLU A 476 33.30 16.71 25.41
N ARG A 477 32.00 16.67 25.13
CA ARG A 477 31.17 17.83 24.77
C ARG A 477 30.27 18.33 25.90
N LEU A 478 30.31 17.68 27.07
CA LEU A 478 29.50 18.02 28.22
C LEU A 478 29.75 19.48 28.68
N GLY A 479 28.69 20.28 28.73
CA GLY A 479 28.73 21.68 29.14
C GLY A 479 29.51 22.60 28.20
N ARG A 480 29.81 22.19 26.96
CA ARG A 480 30.58 23.01 26.00
C ARG A 480 29.90 24.34 25.67
N LEU A 481 28.57 24.40 25.73
CA LEU A 481 27.75 25.61 25.55
C LEU A 481 27.09 26.05 26.86
N ARG A 482 27.72 25.77 28.01
CA ARG A 482 27.20 26.18 29.32
C ARG A 482 26.98 27.69 29.37
N GLY A 483 25.77 28.08 29.76
CA GLY A 483 25.35 29.49 29.82
C GLY A 483 24.85 30.07 28.49
N ASP A 484 24.90 29.32 27.37
CA ASP A 484 24.30 29.80 26.13
C ASP A 484 22.76 29.83 26.23
N SER A 485 22.19 31.02 26.06
CA SER A 485 20.74 31.24 26.19
C SER A 485 19.92 30.62 25.07
N THR A 486 20.52 30.33 23.92
CA THR A 486 19.87 29.77 22.73
C THR A 486 19.60 28.28 22.93
N VAL A 487 20.59 27.53 23.42
CA VAL A 487 20.43 26.10 23.74
C VAL A 487 19.36 25.93 24.82
N ASN A 488 19.42 26.76 25.86
CA ASN A 488 18.41 26.77 26.92
C ASN A 488 17.00 27.13 26.41
N ARG A 489 16.89 27.98 25.38
CA ARG A 489 15.60 28.30 24.75
C ARG A 489 15.06 27.13 23.95
N ILE A 490 15.92 26.38 23.24
CA ILE A 490 15.53 25.15 22.53
C ILE A 490 14.92 24.15 23.51
N VAL A 491 15.62 23.84 24.61
CA VAL A 491 15.14 22.92 25.66
C VAL A 491 13.76 23.33 26.18
N ARG A 492 13.56 24.61 26.54
CA ARG A 492 12.27 25.10 27.03
C ARG A 492 11.17 25.09 25.98
N SER A 493 11.52 25.37 24.72
CA SER A 493 10.55 25.37 23.60
C SER A 493 10.04 23.96 23.34
N LEU A 494 10.95 22.97 23.34
CA LEU A 494 10.61 21.55 23.20
C LEU A 494 9.70 21.08 24.34
N GLN A 495 10.05 21.38 25.59
CA GLN A 495 9.21 21.05 26.75
C GLN A 495 7.84 21.71 26.69
N SER A 496 7.78 23.00 26.30
CA SER A 496 6.51 23.72 26.19
C SER A 496 5.62 23.13 25.09
N ALA A 497 6.20 22.77 23.94
CA ALA A 497 5.45 22.23 22.81
C ALA A 497 4.81 20.87 23.12
N THR A 498 5.42 20.06 24.00
CA THR A 498 4.95 18.70 24.30
C THR A 498 4.14 18.58 25.59
N SER A 499 4.16 19.60 26.45
CA SER A 499 3.41 19.63 27.72
C SER A 499 2.15 20.50 27.71
N GLN A 500 1.99 21.36 26.69
CA GLN A 500 0.79 22.19 26.57
C GLN A 500 -0.43 21.39 26.08
N PRO A 501 -1.66 21.78 26.48
CA PRO A 501 -2.87 21.18 25.95
C PRO A 501 -3.14 21.68 24.51
N PHE A 502 -3.64 20.77 23.67
CA PHE A 502 -4.09 21.01 22.31
C PHE A 502 -5.59 20.76 22.20
N GLN A 503 -6.26 21.56 21.38
CA GLN A 503 -7.68 21.38 21.13
C GLN A 503 -7.90 20.21 20.16
N THR A 504 -8.87 19.36 20.48
CA THR A 504 -9.33 18.25 19.65
C THR A 504 -10.86 18.19 19.68
N GLU A 505 -11.45 17.36 18.82
CA GLU A 505 -12.89 17.09 18.79
C GLU A 505 -13.41 16.36 20.03
N ARG A 506 -12.50 15.73 20.80
CA ARG A 506 -12.82 15.06 22.07
C ARG A 506 -12.68 16.00 23.29
N GLU A 507 -12.48 17.30 23.03
CA GLU A 507 -12.34 18.35 24.03
C GLU A 507 -11.27 18.00 25.09
N GLN A 508 -11.63 17.93 26.37
CA GLN A 508 -10.70 17.69 27.47
C GLN A 508 -10.24 16.22 27.59
N HIS A 509 -10.93 15.28 26.94
CA HIS A 509 -10.61 13.85 27.06
C HIS A 509 -9.29 13.50 26.38
N ILE A 510 -8.97 14.17 25.26
CA ILE A 510 -7.72 14.00 24.51
C ILE A 510 -7.22 15.38 24.13
N SER A 511 -6.50 16.02 25.04
CA SER A 511 -5.87 17.33 24.86
C SER A 511 -4.37 17.31 25.16
N LEU A 512 -3.85 16.26 25.79
CA LEU A 512 -2.44 16.13 26.15
C LEU A 512 -1.84 14.87 25.52
N LEU A 513 -0.57 14.95 25.11
CA LEU A 513 0.21 13.78 24.66
C LEU A 513 0.22 12.67 25.72
N ALA A 514 0.21 13.05 27.01
CA ALA A 514 0.20 12.09 28.12
C ALA A 514 -1.07 11.20 28.12
N GLN A 515 -2.19 11.69 27.60
CA GLN A 515 -3.45 10.93 27.53
C GLN A 515 -3.42 9.85 26.44
N ILE A 516 -2.51 9.96 25.47
CA ILE A 516 -2.29 8.95 24.42
C ILE A 516 -1.03 8.10 24.68
N GLY A 517 -0.54 8.11 25.92
CA GLY A 517 0.62 7.31 26.32
C GLY A 517 1.98 7.96 26.09
N ILE A 518 2.05 9.21 25.60
CA ILE A 518 3.31 9.91 25.33
C ILE A 518 3.56 10.95 26.42
N SER A 519 4.47 10.67 27.34
CA SER A 519 4.66 11.52 28.52
C SER A 519 6.11 11.60 28.96
N THR A 520 6.41 12.54 29.85
CA THR A 520 7.70 12.60 30.54
C THR A 520 7.76 11.72 31.78
N SER A 521 6.67 10.99 32.08
CA SER A 521 6.55 10.09 33.22
C SER A 521 5.55 8.99 32.87
N SER A 522 5.97 7.90 32.22
CA SER A 522 5.06 6.81 31.94
C SER A 522 4.74 6.06 33.25
N ALA A 523 3.56 6.32 33.82
CA ALA A 523 3.06 5.65 35.02
C ALA A 523 2.55 4.24 34.68
N GLN A 524 3.41 3.33 34.22
CA GLN A 524 3.00 1.94 33.95
C GLN A 524 3.92 0.85 34.49
N ASP A 525 4.91 1.17 35.33
CA ASP A 525 5.58 0.12 36.12
C ASP A 525 5.44 0.41 37.61
N GLY A 526 4.52 -0.31 38.23
CA GLY A 526 4.29 -0.28 39.67
C GLY A 526 5.60 -0.47 40.45
N GLY A 527 5.95 0.54 41.24
CA GLY A 527 6.92 0.41 42.33
C GLY A 527 8.40 0.60 41.99
N GLY A 528 8.77 0.93 40.75
CA GLY A 528 10.15 1.30 40.41
C GLY A 528 10.44 2.76 40.75
N GLY A 529 11.55 3.05 41.43
CA GLY A 529 11.91 4.37 41.94
C GLY A 529 11.90 5.52 40.92
N ILE A 530 12.04 6.75 41.44
CA ILE A 530 12.15 7.98 40.64
C ILE A 530 13.35 7.84 39.71
N ASP A 531 13.10 7.65 38.41
CA ASP A 531 14.14 7.70 37.38
C ASP A 531 14.49 9.18 37.11
N PRO A 532 15.71 9.61 37.44
CA PRO A 532 16.07 11.02 37.39
C PRO A 532 16.07 11.57 35.95
N SER A 533 16.25 10.73 34.94
CA SER A 533 16.11 11.07 33.51
C SER A 533 14.71 11.61 33.22
N ARG A 534 13.68 11.01 33.82
CA ARG A 534 12.25 11.36 33.64
C ARG A 534 11.93 12.77 34.15
N MET A 535 12.64 13.23 35.17
CA MET A 535 12.49 14.61 35.68
C MET A 535 13.08 15.68 34.75
N ARG A 536 13.84 15.29 33.71
CA ARG A 536 14.53 16.23 32.82
C ARG A 536 13.72 16.62 31.59
N GLY A 537 12.67 15.87 31.20
CA GLY A 537 11.80 16.19 30.06
C GLY A 537 11.96 15.31 28.82
N TYR A 538 12.59 14.14 28.95
CA TYR A 538 12.57 13.09 27.94
C TYR A 538 11.16 12.52 27.77
N LEU A 539 10.76 12.26 26.53
CA LEU A 539 9.49 11.61 26.23
C LEU A 539 9.63 10.08 26.22
N GLN A 540 8.64 9.42 26.78
CA GLN A 540 8.48 7.97 26.76
C GLN A 540 7.13 7.63 26.14
N ILE A 541 7.10 6.53 25.40
CA ILE A 541 5.89 6.01 24.77
C ILE A 541 5.45 4.77 25.54
N ASN A 542 4.21 4.80 25.98
CA ASN A 542 3.50 3.60 26.34
C ASN A 542 2.80 3.05 25.10
N GLU A 543 3.37 2.01 24.49
CA GLU A 543 2.83 1.46 23.25
C GLU A 543 1.42 0.92 23.43
N ASN A 544 1.08 0.28 24.55
CA ASN A 544 -0.27 -0.23 24.78
C ASN A 544 -1.31 0.91 24.84
N THR A 545 -1.03 1.99 25.57
CA THR A 545 -1.92 3.16 25.63
C THR A 545 -2.01 3.87 24.29
N LEU A 546 -0.90 3.93 23.53
CA LEU A 546 -0.89 4.51 22.19
C LEU A 546 -1.73 3.67 21.22
N ASP A 547 -1.58 2.34 21.27
CA ASP A 547 -2.35 1.39 20.45
C ASP A 547 -3.85 1.49 20.77
N GLU A 548 -4.22 1.59 22.04
CA GLU A 548 -5.60 1.82 22.48
C GLU A 548 -6.16 3.17 21.98
N ALA A 549 -5.36 4.24 22.03
CA ALA A 549 -5.77 5.56 21.54
C ALA A 549 -5.92 5.59 20.01
N LEU A 550 -5.01 4.94 19.28
CA LEU A 550 -5.10 4.81 17.81
C LEU A 550 -6.29 3.93 17.39
N ALA A 551 -6.66 2.94 18.21
CA ALA A 551 -7.83 2.11 17.98
C ALA A 551 -9.14 2.90 18.13
N ASN A 552 -9.28 3.63 19.25
CA ASN A 552 -10.57 4.19 19.67
C ASN A 552 -10.77 5.67 19.35
N ASP A 553 -9.68 6.43 19.17
CA ASP A 553 -9.70 7.89 19.09
C ASP A 553 -8.79 8.45 17.98
N PHE A 554 -8.67 7.71 16.89
CA PHE A 554 -7.75 7.99 15.77
C PHE A 554 -7.75 9.46 15.29
N THR A 555 -8.94 10.06 15.11
CA THR A 555 -9.07 11.44 14.66
C THR A 555 -8.58 12.44 15.71
N ALA A 556 -8.85 12.20 17.00
CA ALA A 556 -8.36 13.06 18.08
C ALA A 556 -6.83 12.94 18.22
N VAL A 557 -6.27 11.73 18.07
CA VAL A 557 -4.81 11.53 18.02
C VAL A 557 -4.19 12.31 16.88
N ARG A 558 -4.80 12.28 15.68
CA ARG A 558 -4.35 13.10 14.53
C ARG A 558 -4.31 14.59 14.88
N GLN A 559 -5.39 15.09 15.49
CA GLN A 559 -5.52 16.50 15.86
C GLN A 559 -4.49 16.93 16.93
N LEU A 560 -4.09 16.03 17.85
CA LEU A 560 -3.02 16.31 18.82
C LEU A 560 -1.69 16.64 18.15
N PHE A 561 -1.38 16.05 17.00
CA PHE A 561 -0.13 16.33 16.29
C PHE A 561 -0.28 17.43 15.24
N GLY A 562 -1.46 17.54 14.63
CA GLY A 562 -1.76 18.54 13.61
C GLY A 562 -3.25 18.73 13.38
N TRP A 563 -3.73 19.95 13.62
CA TRP A 563 -5.10 20.35 13.30
C TRP A 563 -5.16 21.72 12.63
N ASP A 564 -6.09 21.82 11.68
CA ASP A 564 -6.52 23.05 11.02
C ASP A 564 -7.78 23.52 11.77
N THR A 565 -7.59 24.55 12.61
CA THR A 565 -8.62 25.04 13.54
C THR A 565 -9.65 25.96 12.89
N ASP A 566 -9.34 26.56 11.73
CA ASP A 566 -10.15 27.53 11.00
C ASP A 566 -10.65 27.03 9.64
N GLY A 567 -10.20 25.85 9.21
CA GLY A 567 -10.69 25.14 8.03
C GLY A 567 -10.17 25.72 6.71
N ASP A 568 -9.05 26.45 6.74
CA ASP A 568 -8.46 27.08 5.55
C ASP A 568 -7.55 26.13 4.74
N GLY A 569 -7.38 24.89 5.22
CA GLY A 569 -6.52 23.86 4.64
C GLY A 569 -5.10 23.87 5.20
N ALA A 570 -4.74 24.80 6.09
CA ALA A 570 -3.43 24.90 6.72
C ALA A 570 -3.48 24.47 8.19
N ILE A 571 -2.63 23.52 8.55
CA ILE A 571 -2.45 23.13 9.96
C ILE A 571 -1.87 24.33 10.72
N ASN A 572 -2.51 24.69 11.84
CA ASN A 572 -2.14 25.82 12.69
C ASN A 572 -2.13 25.50 14.19
N SER A 573 -2.34 24.22 14.55
CA SER A 573 -2.28 23.71 15.92
C SER A 573 -1.74 22.27 15.96
N GLY A 574 -1.28 21.83 17.13
CA GLY A 574 -0.79 20.47 17.39
C GLY A 574 0.69 20.41 17.80
N ALA A 575 1.08 19.35 18.50
CA ALA A 575 2.41 19.17 19.06
C ALA A 575 3.50 19.15 17.99
N ALA A 576 3.29 18.41 16.90
CA ALA A 576 4.25 18.34 15.81
C ALA A 576 4.34 19.68 15.06
N PHE A 577 3.21 20.33 14.79
CA PHE A 577 3.18 21.67 14.23
C PHE A 577 3.96 22.69 15.09
N GLU A 578 3.73 22.67 16.41
CA GLU A 578 4.37 23.60 17.35
C GLU A 578 5.88 23.37 17.46
N VAL A 579 6.32 22.12 17.47
CA VAL A 579 7.75 21.79 17.40
C VAL A 579 8.36 22.35 16.12
N ASP A 580 7.75 22.12 14.96
CA ASP A 580 8.26 22.63 13.68
C ASP A 580 8.32 24.17 13.67
N ARG A 581 7.23 24.83 14.10
CA ARG A 581 7.11 26.29 14.17
C ARG A 581 8.19 26.92 15.07
N LEU A 582 8.40 26.35 16.25
CA LEU A 582 9.37 26.86 17.23
C LEU A 582 10.81 26.60 16.82
N MET A 583 11.07 25.52 16.08
CA MET A 583 12.41 25.14 15.66
C MET A 583 12.87 25.82 14.35
N ARG A 584 11.93 26.23 13.50
CA ARG A 584 12.21 26.86 12.20
C ARG A 584 13.21 28.03 12.25
N PRO A 585 13.13 29.00 13.18
CA PRO A 585 14.05 30.14 13.22
C PRO A 585 15.53 29.77 13.42
N TYR A 586 15.81 28.56 13.94
CA TYR A 586 17.17 28.12 14.21
C TYR A 586 17.89 27.63 12.95
N VAL A 587 17.18 26.93 12.06
CA VAL A 587 17.76 26.20 10.92
C VAL A 587 17.35 26.73 9.54
N GLN A 588 16.36 27.61 9.46
CA GLN A 588 16.03 28.28 8.19
C GLN A 588 17.24 29.02 7.60
N THR A 589 17.23 29.29 6.30
CA THR A 589 18.29 30.07 5.64
C THR A 589 18.48 31.42 6.32
N GLY A 590 19.72 31.71 6.72
CA GLY A 590 20.03 32.93 7.50
C GLY A 590 19.53 32.92 8.94
N GLY A 591 19.12 31.76 9.46
CA GLY A 591 18.64 31.57 10.82
C GLY A 591 19.71 31.73 11.89
N ILE A 592 19.31 31.46 13.13
CA ILE A 592 20.14 31.71 14.33
C ILE A 592 21.44 30.90 14.28
N ILE A 593 21.37 29.61 13.93
CA ILE A 593 22.56 28.75 13.91
C ILE A 593 23.52 29.18 12.81
N ALA A 594 23.02 29.46 11.60
CA ALA A 594 23.84 29.94 10.49
C ALA A 594 24.58 31.25 10.82
N THR A 595 23.90 32.17 11.52
CA THR A 595 24.51 33.43 11.96
C THR A 595 25.61 33.21 13.01
N ARG A 596 25.38 32.27 13.93
CA ARG A 596 26.37 31.89 14.96
C ARG A 596 27.61 31.25 14.36
N THR A 597 27.44 30.27 13.47
CA THR A 597 28.56 29.59 12.81
C THR A 597 29.39 30.57 11.98
N SER A 598 28.75 31.49 11.25
CA SER A 598 29.45 32.56 10.50
C SER A 598 30.25 33.51 11.40
N THR A 599 29.73 33.82 12.59
CA THR A 599 30.45 34.64 13.58
C THR A 599 31.68 33.92 14.11
N ILE A 600 31.57 32.61 14.36
CA ILE A 600 32.68 31.76 14.79
C ILE A 600 33.74 31.66 13.69
N ASP A 601 33.32 31.44 12.43
CA ASP A 601 34.21 31.42 11.26
C ASP A 601 35.02 32.71 11.16
N SER A 602 34.35 33.85 11.37
CA SER A 602 35.03 35.15 11.38
C SER A 602 36.04 35.29 12.52
N SER A 603 35.80 34.66 13.67
CA SER A 603 36.76 34.63 14.79
C SER A 603 37.96 33.74 14.50
N ILE A 604 37.74 32.56 13.92
CA ILE A 604 38.81 31.65 13.46
C ILE A 604 39.70 32.38 12.46
N SER A 605 39.14 32.97 11.40
CA SER A 605 39.92 33.71 10.40
C SER A 605 40.64 34.95 10.94
N ARG A 606 40.22 35.50 12.09
CA ARG A 606 40.98 36.56 12.78
C ARG A 606 42.16 35.96 13.56
N ALA A 607 41.95 34.86 14.27
CA ALA A 607 43.00 34.15 14.98
C ALA A 607 44.07 33.62 14.02
N ASP A 608 43.69 33.05 12.87
CA ASP A 608 44.62 32.60 11.83
C ASP A 608 45.55 33.71 11.34
N ARG A 609 44.99 34.89 11.02
CA ARG A 609 45.79 36.05 10.60
C ARG A 609 46.74 36.55 11.70
N GLN A 610 46.33 36.42 12.97
CA GLN A 610 47.20 36.73 14.09
C GLN A 610 48.32 35.70 14.24
N ILE A 611 48.03 34.41 14.06
CA ILE A 611 49.04 33.34 14.04
C ILE A 611 50.06 33.63 12.96
N GLU A 612 49.64 33.91 11.72
CA GLU A 612 50.54 34.25 10.61
C GLU A 612 51.48 35.40 10.98
N THR A 613 50.94 36.49 11.55
CA THR A 613 51.74 37.63 12.01
C THR A 613 52.73 37.26 13.12
N TYR A 614 52.32 36.42 14.09
CA TYR A 614 53.22 35.98 15.16
C TYR A 614 54.27 34.99 14.67
N SER A 615 53.94 34.11 13.72
CA SER A 615 54.85 33.15 13.10
C SER A 615 55.97 33.86 12.35
N GLU A 616 55.65 34.90 11.56
CA GLU A 616 56.67 35.73 10.90
C GLU A 616 57.62 36.40 11.91
N ARG A 617 57.08 36.88 13.04
CA ARG A 617 57.89 37.49 14.10
C ARG A 617 58.78 36.46 14.79
N LEU A 618 58.25 35.26 15.02
CA LEU A 618 58.97 34.16 15.64
C LEU A 618 60.14 33.69 14.77
N GLU A 619 59.93 33.59 13.46
CA GLU A 619 61.00 33.24 12.51
C GLU A 619 62.12 34.30 12.53
N ASN A 620 61.75 35.59 12.48
CA ASN A 620 62.72 36.68 12.58
C ASN A 620 63.46 36.68 13.92
N TYR A 621 62.77 36.34 15.01
CA TYR A 621 63.34 36.19 16.34
C TYR A 621 64.37 35.05 16.38
N GLU A 622 64.02 33.88 15.85
CA GLU A 622 64.92 32.74 15.74
C GLU A 622 66.17 33.08 14.91
N GLN A 623 66.00 33.70 13.73
CA GLN A 623 67.14 34.11 12.90
C GLN A 623 68.04 35.12 13.62
N ARG A 624 67.47 36.03 14.41
CA ARG A 624 68.25 36.97 15.23
C ARG A 624 69.01 36.22 16.33
N LEU A 625 68.35 35.35 17.09
CA LEU A 625 69.00 34.52 18.10
C LEU A 625 70.15 33.72 17.49
N ARG A 626 69.93 33.01 16.38
CA ARG A 626 70.97 32.24 15.67
C ARG A 626 72.19 33.12 15.33
N ARG A 627 71.99 34.34 14.84
CA ARG A 627 73.09 35.29 14.54
C ARG A 627 73.80 35.77 15.80
N ASP A 628 73.06 36.11 16.85
CA ASP A 628 73.63 36.62 18.10
C ASP A 628 74.44 35.52 18.81
N PHE A 629 73.93 34.29 18.84
CA PHE A 629 74.65 33.13 19.35
C PHE A 629 75.91 32.80 18.54
N ALA A 630 75.85 32.84 17.21
CA ALA A 630 77.03 32.63 16.36
C ALA A 630 78.11 33.71 16.59
N ARG A 631 77.71 34.97 16.80
CA ARG A 631 78.64 36.06 17.15
C ARG A 631 79.28 35.86 18.53
N MET A 632 78.48 35.45 19.52
CA MET A 632 78.98 35.15 20.86
C MET A 632 79.96 33.98 20.82
N GLU A 633 79.64 32.91 20.09
CA GLU A 633 80.53 31.76 19.90
C GLU A 633 81.86 32.20 19.24
N GLY A 634 81.81 32.98 18.17
CA GLY A 634 83.02 33.52 17.53
C GLY A 634 83.85 34.42 18.45
N ALA A 635 83.19 35.27 19.27
CA ALA A 635 83.88 36.11 20.26
C ALA A 635 84.55 35.27 21.35
N ILE A 636 83.89 34.21 21.81
CA ILE A 636 84.46 33.32 22.83
C ILE A 636 85.61 32.49 22.25
N GLN A 637 85.48 31.95 21.04
CA GLN A 637 86.59 31.29 20.34
C GLN A 637 87.80 32.21 20.18
N GLN A 638 87.56 33.50 19.87
CA GLN A 638 88.64 34.48 19.80
C GLN A 638 89.27 34.75 21.18
N MET A 639 88.46 34.87 22.25
CA MET A 639 88.96 35.00 23.62
C MET A 639 89.75 33.76 24.07
N GLU A 640 89.31 32.55 23.74
CA GLU A 640 90.02 31.30 24.00
C GLU A 640 91.33 31.24 23.23
N SER A 641 91.33 31.56 21.93
CA SER A 641 92.56 31.63 21.13
C SER A 641 93.56 32.65 21.69
N ASN A 642 93.07 33.77 22.22
CA ASN A 642 93.89 34.76 22.89
C ASN A 642 94.42 34.22 24.23
N ALA A 643 93.59 33.56 25.03
CA ALA A 643 93.97 32.95 26.31
C ALA A 643 95.01 31.83 26.12
N GLU A 644 94.85 30.96 25.13
CA GLU A 644 95.82 29.93 24.75
C GLU A 644 97.14 30.56 24.27
N ARG A 645 97.08 31.67 23.52
CA ARG A 645 98.28 32.45 23.16
C ARG A 645 98.98 33.02 24.39
N PHE A 646 98.23 33.56 25.36
CA PHE A 646 98.80 34.07 26.62
C PHE A 646 99.39 32.95 27.49
N GLN A 647 98.76 31.77 27.53
CA GLN A 647 99.29 30.59 28.24
C GLN A 647 100.56 30.04 27.57
N ASN A 648 100.60 29.98 26.24
CA ASN A 648 101.79 29.59 25.48
C ASN A 648 102.92 30.65 25.54
N MET A 649 102.59 31.90 25.87
CA MET A 649 103.57 32.97 26.16
C MET A 649 104.12 32.93 27.59
N ASN A 650 103.64 32.02 28.46
CA ASN A 650 104.15 31.86 29.82
C ASN A 650 104.68 30.44 30.08
N PRO A 651 105.91 30.08 29.64
CA PRO A 651 106.52 28.77 29.91
C PRO A 651 107.09 28.63 31.34
N GLY A 652 106.79 29.56 32.25
CA GLY A 652 107.54 29.75 33.49
C GLY A 652 106.72 29.64 34.76
N GLN A 653 106.08 28.50 35.02
CA GLN A 653 105.77 28.01 36.39
C GLN A 653 105.31 26.53 36.35
N GLN A 654 106.13 25.67 35.76
CA GLN A 654 106.27 24.31 36.27
C GLN A 654 107.46 24.30 37.22
N ARG A 655 107.19 24.26 38.51
CA ARG A 655 107.97 23.54 39.52
C ARG A 655 107.12 23.29 40.75
#